data_AF-A0A4Y6PWI9-F1
#
_entry.id   AF-A0A4Y6PWI9-F1
#
_cell.length_a   1.000
_cell.length_b   1.000
_cell.length_c   1.000
_cell.angle_alpha   90.00
_cell.angle_beta   90.00
_cell.angle_gamma   90.00
#
_symmetry.space_group_name_H-M   'P 1'
#
loop_
_entity.id
_entity.type
_entity.pdbx_description
1 polymer ?
#
loop_
_entity_poly.entity_id
_entity_poly.type
_entity_poly.pdbx_seq_one_letter_code
_entity_poly.pdbx_strand_id
1 'polypeptide(L)'
;MTRDERDRFADLFCRLMHADTADSDTTTSDRTSALRLLSHSLLNYLGTTGTHATGDLAEALGWLGAFLDWTRGDADAAQVAERLARSRSVDALSPAMIERRLAAQPVATERPAPREPQPPVSDDPVVAAIAEVVDIEHALASLLELAEDKLRSRLIDDSVALAASLELCEDAIPTPLAERLLVTFPSWNFEAPVPVDSRRSNALWMLAALESTDAPNPLGEGSFRLSQRDRGFERGLAQNMARLELIPVVRAALAFGGDETLATFEAREAFLRQFTIFRSQPALLQLASALIEIRGRCIDYVCGGMPFASMSPWIEYLRGPCVELAEVRECTLREAMSYAHYCLHLVNVCDFASMGPEAFNQKTRDTLTSLEEELKEFALAGQREGLSDGEADLGRFERARWRRAGDASYLADRLSRLRGAWRRGTTPGPMGAPPSLEPEITAHSMALVESLVGQSCEADIAALARLVENACLKNFHWLEYLEPAHILELLAITVTAARDLPGIDVSRRFQIDLSPLARWATDADRGQLNRRILSALLDRRRMSEILNGTREPSALRRGIVGQVVSGETHQPRLIMHFVADPELQALLELLGTTTSDDDGFHAVLERRLEDMLQRHQAPAAETLDHADLDAAELSTGARASVGDAGV
;
A
#
# COMPACT_ATOMS: atom_id res chain seq x y z
N MET A 1 8.28 48.69 -3.20
CA MET A 1 9.72 48.63 -2.91
C MET A 1 10.17 49.84 -2.13
N THR A 2 10.79 49.61 -0.98
CA THR A 2 11.59 50.61 -0.28
C THR A 2 12.83 50.94 -1.13
N ARG A 3 13.46 52.10 -0.87
CA ARG A 3 14.68 52.51 -1.60
C ARG A 3 15.80 51.47 -1.44
N ASP A 4 15.90 50.90 -0.23
CA ASP A 4 16.86 49.84 0.11
C ASP A 4 16.62 48.55 -0.68
N GLU A 5 15.37 48.16 -0.95
CA GLU A 5 15.05 46.99 -1.79
C GLU A 5 15.43 47.21 -3.25
N ARG A 6 15.30 48.44 -3.78
CA ARG A 6 15.72 48.77 -5.14
C ARG A 6 17.22 48.73 -5.29
N ASP A 7 17.92 49.22 -4.28
CA ASP A 7 19.38 49.24 -4.28
C ASP A 7 19.94 47.82 -4.10
N ARG A 8 19.30 46.95 -3.30
CA ARG A 8 19.63 45.51 -3.20
C ARG A 8 19.31 44.73 -4.47
N PHE A 9 18.17 45.00 -5.11
CA PHE A 9 17.83 44.37 -6.38
C PHE A 9 18.80 44.82 -7.49
N ALA A 10 19.13 46.11 -7.55
CA ALA A 10 20.10 46.64 -8.50
C ALA A 10 21.50 46.05 -8.26
N ASP A 11 21.93 45.90 -7.01
CA ASP A 11 23.21 45.28 -6.64
C ASP A 11 23.22 43.77 -6.98
N LEU A 12 22.15 43.03 -6.67
CA LEU A 12 22.01 41.62 -7.03
C LEU A 12 21.95 41.42 -8.54
N PHE A 13 21.19 42.26 -9.25
CA PHE A 13 21.09 42.27 -10.70
C PHE A 13 22.43 42.61 -11.36
N CYS A 14 23.15 43.61 -10.84
CA CYS A 14 24.51 43.92 -11.29
C CYS A 14 25.47 42.75 -11.03
N ARG A 15 25.41 42.09 -9.88
CA ARG A 15 26.24 40.91 -9.58
C ARG A 15 25.93 39.73 -10.51
N LEU A 16 24.66 39.49 -10.81
CA LEU A 16 24.21 38.44 -11.74
C LEU A 16 24.59 38.76 -13.20
N MET A 17 24.53 40.03 -13.60
CA MET A 17 24.95 40.49 -14.93
C MET A 17 26.48 40.53 -15.10
N HIS A 18 27.24 40.80 -14.03
CA HIS A 18 28.70 40.94 -14.05
C HIS A 18 29.49 39.69 -13.65
N ALA A 19 28.81 38.60 -13.28
CA ALA A 19 29.43 37.27 -13.12
C ALA A 19 30.18 36.79 -14.40
N ASP A 20 29.91 37.42 -15.54
CA ASP A 20 30.55 37.22 -16.86
C ASP A 20 32.03 37.64 -16.93
N THR A 21 32.59 38.27 -15.90
CA THR A 21 33.92 38.91 -15.99
C THR A 21 35.05 38.26 -15.20
N ALA A 22 34.77 37.19 -14.43
CA ALA A 22 35.77 36.66 -13.49
C ALA A 22 36.25 35.22 -13.74
N ASP A 23 35.50 34.35 -14.44
CA ASP A 23 35.93 32.96 -14.63
C ASP A 23 35.94 32.55 -16.11
N SER A 24 37.14 32.24 -16.60
CA SER A 24 37.43 31.82 -17.98
C SER A 24 37.32 30.31 -18.20
N ASP A 25 36.68 29.56 -17.30
CA ASP A 25 36.57 28.11 -17.38
C ASP A 25 35.25 27.67 -18.04
N THR A 26 35.40 27.06 -19.21
CA THR A 26 34.34 26.67 -20.17
C THR A 26 33.32 25.65 -19.67
N THR A 27 33.41 25.18 -18.42
CA THR A 27 32.43 24.28 -17.77
C THR A 27 31.32 25.03 -17.00
N THR A 28 31.42 26.36 -16.85
CA THR A 28 30.43 27.24 -16.18
C THR A 28 29.40 27.88 -17.13
N SER A 29 29.49 27.58 -18.43
CA SER A 29 28.64 28.14 -19.49
C SER A 29 27.14 27.86 -19.31
N ASP A 30 26.77 26.69 -18.81
CA ASP A 30 25.37 26.26 -18.74
C ASP A 30 24.62 26.86 -17.53
N ARG A 31 25.28 26.99 -16.38
CA ARG A 31 24.74 27.67 -15.18
C ARG A 31 24.53 29.16 -15.42
N THR A 32 25.43 29.77 -16.18
CA THR A 32 25.37 31.19 -16.55
C THR A 32 24.23 31.45 -17.54
N SER A 33 23.95 30.49 -18.42
CA SER A 33 22.82 30.53 -19.35
C SER A 33 21.48 30.35 -18.62
N ALA A 34 21.40 29.46 -17.63
CA ALA A 34 20.21 29.27 -16.80
C ALA A 34 19.88 30.52 -15.95
N LEU A 35 20.89 31.15 -15.35
CA LEU A 35 20.71 32.42 -14.61
C LEU A 35 20.31 33.58 -15.52
N ARG A 36 20.83 33.64 -16.75
CA ARG A 36 20.38 34.61 -17.78
C ARG A 36 18.94 34.36 -18.20
N LEU A 37 18.55 33.10 -18.39
CA LEU A 37 17.19 32.72 -18.76
C LEU A 37 16.20 33.06 -17.64
N LEU A 38 16.53 32.72 -16.39
CA LEU A 38 15.75 33.09 -15.20
C LEU A 38 15.64 34.61 -15.03
N SER A 39 16.74 35.34 -15.21
CA SER A 39 16.74 36.81 -15.14
C SER A 39 15.91 37.45 -16.27
N HIS A 40 15.97 36.90 -17.49
CA HIS A 40 15.14 37.35 -18.61
C HIS A 40 13.66 36.99 -18.45
N SER A 41 13.35 35.81 -17.92
CA SER A 41 11.98 35.38 -17.61
C SER A 41 11.37 36.26 -16.51
N LEU A 42 12.14 36.58 -15.46
CA LEU A 42 11.78 37.57 -14.44
C LEU A 42 11.53 38.95 -15.06
N LEU A 43 12.40 39.43 -15.96
CA LEU A 43 12.23 40.72 -16.65
C LEU A 43 11.01 40.76 -17.58
N ASN A 44 10.72 39.68 -18.32
CA ASN A 44 9.56 39.59 -19.21
C ASN A 44 8.24 39.51 -18.41
N TYR A 45 8.25 38.81 -17.27
CA TYR A 45 7.14 38.77 -16.32
C TYR A 45 6.85 40.16 -15.73
N LEU A 46 7.90 40.91 -15.39
CA LEU A 46 7.82 42.29 -14.89
C LEU A 46 7.38 43.31 -15.94
N GLY A 47 7.69 43.09 -17.22
CA GLY A 47 7.28 43.97 -18.32
C GLY A 47 5.78 43.96 -18.62
N THR A 48 5.05 42.95 -18.12
CA THR A 48 3.63 42.74 -18.44
C THR A 48 2.68 43.02 -17.27
N THR A 49 3.18 43.13 -16.04
CA THR A 49 2.35 43.30 -14.83
C THR A 49 2.74 44.57 -14.05
N GLY A 50 1.90 45.61 -14.10
CA GLY A 50 2.07 46.81 -13.26
C GLY A 50 1.88 46.52 -11.77
N THR A 51 2.41 47.40 -10.89
CA THR A 51 2.29 47.58 -9.41
C THR A 51 2.05 46.40 -8.43
N HIS A 52 1.45 45.27 -8.82
CA HIS A 52 1.41 44.00 -8.08
C HIS A 52 2.76 43.26 -8.08
N ALA A 53 3.64 43.61 -9.02
CA ALA A 53 4.97 43.02 -9.24
C ALA A 53 5.92 42.98 -8.02
N THR A 54 5.68 43.71 -6.93
CA THR A 54 6.61 43.71 -5.78
C THR A 54 6.43 42.54 -4.82
N GLY A 55 5.24 41.94 -4.75
CA GLY A 55 5.00 40.71 -3.97
C GLY A 55 5.62 39.51 -4.69
N ASP A 56 5.25 39.33 -5.95
CA ASP A 56 5.75 38.27 -6.84
C ASP A 56 7.29 38.31 -6.99
N LEU A 57 7.90 39.50 -6.96
CA LEU A 57 9.37 39.66 -6.99
C LEU A 57 10.03 39.22 -5.67
N ALA A 58 9.43 39.50 -4.52
CA ALA A 58 9.97 39.08 -3.23
C ALA A 58 9.91 37.54 -3.08
N GLU A 59 8.82 36.94 -3.57
CA GLU A 59 8.65 35.49 -3.64
C GLU A 59 9.71 34.88 -4.57
N ALA A 60 9.81 35.35 -5.81
CA ALA A 60 10.76 34.83 -6.79
C ALA A 60 12.24 34.97 -6.35
N LEU A 61 12.58 36.01 -5.57
CA LEU A 61 13.91 36.17 -4.97
C LEU A 61 14.20 35.11 -3.89
N GLY A 62 13.19 34.68 -3.13
CA GLY A 62 13.31 33.58 -2.17
C GLY A 62 13.62 32.25 -2.87
N TRP A 63 12.91 31.96 -3.96
CA TRP A 63 13.17 30.79 -4.81
C TRP A 63 14.58 30.81 -5.43
N LEU A 64 15.02 31.97 -5.92
CA LEU A 64 16.35 32.14 -6.50
C LEU A 64 17.46 31.93 -5.45
N GLY A 65 17.26 32.42 -4.22
CA GLY A 65 18.19 32.19 -3.11
C GLY A 65 18.34 30.71 -2.78
N ALA A 66 17.22 30.02 -2.59
CA ALA A 66 17.18 28.58 -2.30
C ALA A 66 17.83 27.74 -3.42
N PHE A 67 17.60 28.10 -4.68
CA PHE A 67 18.26 27.50 -5.85
C PHE A 67 19.79 27.69 -5.84
N LEU A 68 20.26 28.90 -5.54
CA LEU A 68 21.69 29.19 -5.50
C LEU A 68 22.40 28.43 -4.37
N ASP A 69 21.78 28.30 -3.20
CA ASP A 69 22.35 27.56 -2.08
C ASP A 69 22.42 26.06 -2.39
N TRP A 70 21.39 25.49 -3.01
CA TRP A 70 21.35 24.08 -3.37
C TRP A 70 22.38 23.73 -4.47
N THR A 71 22.44 24.54 -5.53
CA THR A 71 23.39 24.33 -6.64
C THR A 71 24.86 24.50 -6.24
N ARG A 72 25.13 25.26 -5.17
CA ARG A 72 26.46 25.41 -4.58
C ARG A 72 26.84 24.30 -3.60
N GLY A 73 25.88 23.46 -3.21
CA GLY A 73 26.06 22.45 -2.16
C GLY A 73 26.11 23.05 -0.75
N ASP A 74 25.67 24.31 -0.58
CA ASP A 74 25.69 25.03 0.69
C ASP A 74 24.47 24.67 1.57
N ALA A 75 23.46 23.98 1.00
CA ALA A 75 22.25 23.53 1.68
C ALA A 75 21.81 22.15 1.17
N ASP A 76 21.29 21.31 2.08
CA ASP A 76 20.61 20.06 1.76
C ASP A 76 19.13 20.28 1.38
N ALA A 77 18.45 19.23 0.90
CA ALA A 77 17.05 19.32 0.46
C ALA A 77 16.09 19.81 1.58
N ALA A 78 16.35 19.46 2.84
CA ALA A 78 15.54 19.89 3.98
C ALA A 78 15.70 21.40 4.23
N GLN A 79 16.93 21.90 4.19
CA GLN A 79 17.23 23.33 4.35
C GLN A 79 16.66 24.17 3.20
N VAL A 80 16.71 23.66 1.96
CA VAL A 80 16.10 24.30 0.78
C VAL A 80 14.58 24.32 0.93
N ALA A 81 13.97 23.19 1.33
CA ALA A 81 12.53 23.09 1.55
C ALA A 81 12.01 24.04 2.63
N GLU A 82 12.73 24.18 3.74
CA GLU A 82 12.39 25.10 4.82
C GLU A 82 12.46 26.57 4.36
N ARG A 83 13.48 26.93 3.58
CA ARG A 83 13.62 28.28 3.03
C ARG A 83 12.51 28.58 2.02
N LEU A 84 12.22 27.65 1.13
CA LEU A 84 11.12 27.76 0.18
C LEU A 84 9.79 27.89 0.92
N ALA A 85 9.54 27.12 1.97
CA ALA A 85 8.34 27.26 2.80
C ALA A 85 8.16 28.65 3.40
N ARG A 86 9.24 29.29 3.82
CA ARG A 86 9.18 30.63 4.44
C ARG A 86 9.00 31.76 3.42
N SER A 87 9.33 31.54 2.15
CA SER A 87 9.29 32.58 1.11
C SER A 87 8.01 32.60 0.28
N ARG A 88 7.06 31.70 0.55
CA ARG A 88 5.83 31.51 -0.24
C ARG A 88 4.68 32.36 0.29
N SER A 89 3.82 32.82 -0.63
CA SER A 89 2.58 33.54 -0.30
C SER A 89 1.38 32.62 -0.08
N VAL A 90 1.44 31.39 -0.62
CA VAL A 90 0.40 30.39 -0.50
C VAL A 90 0.98 29.15 0.18
N ASP A 91 0.49 28.84 1.37
CA ASP A 91 0.85 27.62 2.13
C ASP A 91 0.21 26.36 1.52
N ALA A 92 0.40 26.12 0.22
CA ALA A 92 -0.21 25.01 -0.52
C ALA A 92 0.61 23.70 -0.41
N LEU A 93 1.94 23.78 -0.32
CA LEU A 93 2.83 22.62 -0.17
C LEU A 93 3.50 22.58 1.20
N SER A 94 3.51 21.42 1.84
CA SER A 94 4.25 21.22 3.09
C SER A 94 5.77 21.26 2.88
N PRO A 95 6.57 21.63 3.89
CA PRO A 95 8.04 21.52 3.80
C PRO A 95 8.49 20.09 3.48
N ALA A 96 7.83 19.09 4.07
CA ALA A 96 8.15 17.68 3.84
C ALA A 96 7.84 17.23 2.40
N MET A 97 6.76 17.75 1.78
CA MET A 97 6.46 17.51 0.36
C MET A 97 7.55 18.08 -0.53
N ILE A 98 7.99 19.33 -0.27
CA ILE A 98 9.07 19.93 -1.04
C ILE A 98 10.36 19.12 -0.89
N GLU A 99 10.75 18.81 0.35
CA GLU A 99 11.96 18.02 0.62
C GLU A 99 11.95 16.71 -0.16
N ARG A 100 10.84 15.96 -0.14
CA ARG A 100 10.71 14.71 -0.89
C ARG A 100 10.89 14.90 -2.40
N ARG A 101 10.30 15.95 -2.98
CA ARG A 101 10.44 16.23 -4.43
C ARG A 101 11.85 16.64 -4.80
N LEU A 102 12.50 17.46 -3.98
CA LEU A 102 13.89 17.85 -4.17
C LEU A 102 14.83 16.64 -4.01
N ALA A 103 14.56 15.75 -3.05
CA ALA A 103 15.36 14.55 -2.78
C ALA A 103 15.15 13.42 -3.81
N ALA A 104 14.00 13.38 -4.50
CA ALA A 104 13.70 12.36 -5.51
C ALA A 104 14.52 12.52 -6.80
N GLN A 105 15.14 13.68 -7.02
CA GLN A 105 15.87 13.98 -8.24
C GLN A 105 17.34 13.52 -8.12
N PRO A 106 17.87 12.80 -9.13
CA PRO A 106 19.25 12.33 -9.08
C PRO A 106 20.20 13.54 -9.10
N VAL A 107 20.98 13.71 -8.04
CA VAL A 107 22.18 14.57 -8.06
C VAL A 107 23.08 14.01 -9.15
N ALA A 108 23.27 14.77 -10.23
CA ALA A 108 23.97 14.34 -11.44
C ALA A 108 25.30 13.64 -11.12
N THR A 109 25.31 12.32 -11.20
CA THR A 109 26.54 11.53 -11.31
C THR A 109 26.71 11.18 -12.80
N GLU A 110 27.80 11.71 -13.38
CA GLU A 110 28.34 11.51 -14.74
C GLU A 110 27.44 10.74 -15.73
N ARG A 111 26.66 11.48 -16.53
CA ARG A 111 25.97 10.92 -17.70
C ARG A 111 26.94 10.77 -18.88
N PRO A 112 26.92 9.65 -19.62
CA PRO A 112 27.62 9.54 -20.91
C PRO A 112 26.95 10.44 -21.97
N ALA A 113 27.77 10.99 -22.87
CA ALA A 113 27.35 11.99 -23.84
C ALA A 113 26.20 11.54 -24.77
N PRO A 114 25.20 12.40 -25.03
CA PRO A 114 24.08 12.09 -25.94
C PRO A 114 24.55 12.01 -27.41
N ARG A 115 23.89 11.13 -28.19
CA ARG A 115 24.21 10.88 -29.61
C ARG A 115 23.49 11.80 -30.61
N GLU A 116 22.53 12.62 -30.18
CA GLU A 116 21.78 13.52 -31.08
C GLU A 116 21.50 14.89 -30.44
N PRO A 117 21.46 15.98 -31.23
CA PRO A 117 21.18 17.32 -30.74
C PRO A 117 19.68 17.51 -30.50
N GLN A 118 19.25 17.52 -29.24
CA GLN A 118 17.92 17.97 -28.82
C GLN A 118 17.93 19.50 -28.60
N PRO A 119 16.77 20.19 -28.72
CA PRO A 119 16.67 21.60 -28.35
C PRO A 119 17.08 21.82 -26.89
N PRO A 120 17.61 23.00 -26.51
CA PRO A 120 18.16 23.24 -25.19
C PRO A 120 17.03 23.36 -24.15
N VAL A 121 16.57 22.21 -23.65
CA VAL A 121 15.97 22.14 -22.32
C VAL A 121 17.13 22.24 -21.35
N SER A 122 17.00 23.02 -20.28
CA SER A 122 18.04 23.08 -19.26
C SER A 122 18.22 21.66 -18.69
N ASP A 123 19.34 21.01 -19.01
CA ASP A 123 19.69 19.67 -18.54
C ASP A 123 20.06 19.64 -17.04
N ASP A 124 19.86 20.75 -16.32
CA ASP A 124 20.17 20.85 -14.89
C ASP A 124 19.05 20.19 -14.07
N PRO A 125 19.32 19.04 -13.41
CA PRO A 125 18.31 18.33 -12.63
C PRO A 125 17.77 19.18 -11.47
N VAL A 126 18.54 20.16 -10.99
CA VAL A 126 18.12 21.07 -9.93
C VAL A 126 17.06 22.06 -10.44
N VAL A 127 17.24 22.58 -11.66
CA VAL A 127 16.24 23.47 -12.30
C VAL A 127 14.95 22.71 -12.56
N ALA A 128 15.04 21.47 -13.06
CA ALA A 128 13.89 20.61 -13.27
C ALA A 128 13.14 20.31 -11.95
N ALA A 129 13.87 20.01 -10.86
CA ALA A 129 13.30 19.76 -9.54
C ALA A 129 12.50 20.95 -9.00
N ILE A 130 13.08 22.15 -9.09
CA ILE A 130 12.41 23.37 -8.60
C ILE A 130 11.21 23.72 -9.50
N ALA A 131 11.35 23.60 -10.82
CA ALA A 131 10.23 23.82 -11.73
C ALA A 131 9.05 22.88 -11.44
N GLU A 132 9.32 21.61 -11.17
CA GLU A 132 8.31 20.63 -10.77
C GLU A 132 7.58 21.06 -9.48
N VAL A 133 8.33 21.46 -8.44
CA VAL A 133 7.74 21.95 -7.18
C VAL A 133 6.85 23.17 -7.42
N VAL A 134 7.31 24.12 -8.24
CA VAL A 134 6.54 25.33 -8.60
C VAL A 134 5.27 24.96 -9.36
N ASP A 135 5.34 24.05 -10.33
CA ASP A 135 4.17 23.61 -11.09
C ASP A 135 3.12 22.94 -10.20
N ILE A 136 3.57 22.11 -9.25
CA ILE A 136 2.67 21.47 -8.26
C ILE A 136 2.02 22.53 -7.37
N GLU A 137 2.79 23.51 -6.90
CA GLU A 137 2.25 24.59 -6.08
C GLU A 137 1.18 25.40 -6.81
N HIS A 138 1.45 25.77 -8.07
CA HIS A 138 0.47 26.46 -8.91
C HIS A 138 -0.79 25.61 -9.13
N ALA A 139 -0.60 24.30 -9.38
CA ALA A 139 -1.71 23.37 -9.53
C ALA A 139 -2.58 23.34 -8.26
N LEU A 140 -1.99 23.23 -7.07
CA LEU A 140 -2.71 23.23 -5.79
C LEU A 140 -3.37 24.57 -5.48
N ALA A 141 -2.65 25.69 -5.68
CA ALA A 141 -3.18 27.03 -5.45
C ALA A 141 -4.43 27.30 -6.31
N SER A 142 -4.44 26.81 -7.56
CA SER A 142 -5.59 26.95 -8.47
C SER A 142 -6.86 26.26 -7.96
N LEU A 143 -6.74 25.26 -7.07
CA LEU A 143 -7.88 24.51 -6.54
C LEU A 143 -8.66 25.28 -5.47
N LEU A 144 -8.00 26.19 -4.74
CA LEU A 144 -8.57 26.92 -3.60
C LEU A 144 -9.80 27.75 -3.98
N GLU A 145 -9.88 28.24 -5.22
CA GLU A 145 -10.93 29.15 -5.67
C GLU A 145 -12.04 28.47 -6.50
N LEU A 146 -11.88 27.19 -6.84
CA LEU A 146 -12.87 26.48 -7.65
C LEU A 146 -14.18 26.25 -6.89
N ALA A 147 -15.31 26.12 -7.58
CA ALA A 147 -16.53 25.57 -6.97
C ALA A 147 -16.37 24.05 -6.73
N GLU A 148 -17.15 23.43 -5.83
CA GLU A 148 -17.01 22.00 -5.47
C GLU A 148 -17.08 21.05 -6.67
N ASP A 149 -18.08 21.18 -7.55
CA ASP A 149 -18.20 20.36 -8.76
C ASP A 149 -16.99 20.53 -9.69
N LYS A 150 -16.46 21.76 -9.80
CA LYS A 150 -15.27 22.05 -10.61
C LYS A 150 -13.99 21.52 -9.98
N LEU A 151 -13.90 21.53 -8.65
CA LEU A 151 -12.81 20.94 -7.90
C LEU A 151 -12.75 19.42 -8.14
N ARG A 152 -13.89 18.73 -8.01
CA ARG A 152 -14.00 17.28 -8.28
C ARG A 152 -13.58 16.94 -9.71
N SER A 153 -14.09 17.69 -10.69
CA SER A 153 -13.72 17.50 -12.10
C SER A 153 -12.22 17.77 -12.33
N ARG A 154 -11.70 18.91 -11.85
CA ARG A 154 -10.29 19.27 -12.05
C ARG A 154 -9.33 18.21 -11.48
N LEU A 155 -9.64 17.69 -10.29
CA LEU A 155 -8.82 16.66 -9.65
C LEU A 155 -8.84 15.34 -10.42
N ILE A 156 -9.99 14.89 -10.92
CA ILE A 156 -10.04 13.67 -11.73
C ILE A 156 -9.39 13.86 -13.11
N ASP A 157 -9.32 15.08 -13.63
CA ASP A 157 -8.73 15.39 -14.93
C ASP A 157 -7.19 15.55 -14.89
N ASP A 158 -6.59 15.73 -13.71
CA ASP A 158 -5.17 16.05 -13.52
C ASP A 158 -4.53 15.17 -12.44
N SER A 159 -3.73 14.17 -12.85
CA SER A 159 -3.07 13.24 -11.93
C SER A 159 -2.09 13.93 -10.99
N VAL A 160 -1.41 15.00 -11.42
CA VAL A 160 -0.44 15.73 -10.56
C VAL A 160 -1.20 16.46 -9.45
N ALA A 161 -2.26 17.19 -9.81
CA ALA A 161 -3.09 17.88 -8.84
C ALA A 161 -3.77 16.90 -7.86
N LEU A 162 -4.22 15.74 -8.36
CA LEU A 162 -4.82 14.68 -7.54
C LEU A 162 -3.83 14.05 -6.57
N ALA A 163 -2.64 13.69 -7.05
CA ALA A 163 -1.58 13.09 -6.24
C ALA A 163 -1.13 14.06 -5.13
N ALA A 164 -0.88 15.33 -5.49
CA ALA A 164 -0.47 16.36 -4.55
C ALA A 164 -1.55 16.68 -3.52
N SER A 165 -2.83 16.72 -3.92
CA SER A 165 -3.95 16.95 -3.01
C SER A 165 -4.11 15.81 -2.00
N LEU A 166 -3.94 14.56 -2.44
CA LEU A 166 -4.00 13.40 -1.55
C LEU A 166 -2.80 13.38 -0.59
N GLU A 167 -1.59 13.63 -1.09
CA GLU A 167 -0.38 13.69 -0.26
C GLU A 167 -0.49 14.77 0.82
N LEU A 168 -1.06 15.93 0.49
CA LEU A 168 -1.33 17.01 1.45
C LEU A 168 -2.27 16.56 2.58
N CYS A 169 -3.30 15.76 2.26
CA CYS A 169 -4.21 15.18 3.25
C CYS A 169 -3.53 14.09 4.09
N GLU A 170 -2.67 13.26 3.49
CA GLU A 170 -1.90 12.19 4.16
C GLU A 170 -0.82 12.73 5.12
N ASP A 171 -0.27 13.92 4.85
CA ASP A 171 0.62 14.63 5.75
C ASP A 171 -0.10 15.14 7.02
N ALA A 172 -1.44 15.18 7.01
CA ALA A 172 -2.29 15.68 8.11
C ALA A 172 -1.95 17.11 8.57
N ILE A 173 -1.53 17.96 7.63
CA ILE A 173 -1.16 19.35 7.91
C ILE A 173 -2.39 20.26 7.74
N PRO A 174 -2.73 21.08 8.74
CA PRO A 174 -3.88 21.96 8.67
C PRO A 174 -3.58 23.13 7.72
N THR A 175 -4.05 23.02 6.48
CA THR A 175 -4.07 24.12 5.50
C THR A 175 -5.51 24.38 5.06
N PRO A 176 -5.85 25.60 4.61
CA PRO A 176 -7.19 25.89 4.08
C PRO A 176 -7.59 24.96 2.93
N LEU A 177 -6.63 24.54 2.10
CA LEU A 177 -6.87 23.59 1.02
C LEU A 177 -7.14 22.19 1.57
N ALA A 178 -6.34 21.70 2.52
CA ALA A 178 -6.54 20.38 3.14
C ALA A 178 -7.90 20.28 3.82
N GLU A 179 -8.29 21.26 4.64
CA GLU A 179 -9.61 21.29 5.29
C GLU A 179 -10.74 21.20 4.27
N ARG A 180 -10.64 21.97 3.19
CA ARG A 180 -11.61 21.96 2.11
C ARG A 180 -11.66 20.62 1.37
N LEU A 181 -10.50 20.01 1.10
CA LEU A 181 -10.39 18.70 0.46
C LEU A 181 -11.00 17.61 1.36
N LEU A 182 -10.77 17.64 2.67
CA LEU A 182 -11.34 16.69 3.63
C LEU A 182 -12.87 16.79 3.74
N VAL A 183 -13.43 18.00 3.62
CA VAL A 183 -14.89 18.18 3.52
C VAL A 183 -15.43 17.61 2.21
N THR A 184 -14.71 17.81 1.11
CA THR A 184 -15.11 17.34 -0.23
C THR A 184 -14.96 15.82 -0.37
N PHE A 185 -13.91 15.25 0.23
CA PHE A 185 -13.54 13.84 0.19
C PHE A 185 -13.32 13.33 1.62
N PRO A 186 -14.40 13.00 2.34
CA PRO A 186 -14.29 12.48 3.71
C PRO A 186 -13.44 11.19 3.81
N SER A 187 -13.34 10.45 2.71
CA SER A 187 -12.51 9.24 2.56
C SER A 187 -11.00 9.49 2.67
N TRP A 188 -10.57 10.75 2.60
CA TRP A 188 -9.17 11.16 2.77
C TRP A 188 -8.87 11.66 4.19
N ASN A 189 -9.79 11.47 5.14
CA ASN A 189 -9.56 11.84 6.53
C ASN A 189 -8.70 10.79 7.25
N PHE A 190 -7.40 11.09 7.35
CA PHE A 190 -6.43 10.25 8.06
C PHE A 190 -6.29 10.73 9.50
N GLU A 191 -6.52 9.84 10.48
CA GLU A 191 -6.43 10.17 11.92
C GLU A 191 -5.02 10.57 12.37
N ALA A 192 -4.00 10.13 11.64
CA ALA A 192 -2.59 10.41 11.89
C ALA A 192 -1.82 10.48 10.56
N PRO A 193 -0.64 11.14 10.53
CA PRO A 193 0.21 11.15 9.34
C PRO A 193 0.52 9.74 8.85
N VAL A 194 0.32 9.50 7.56
CA VAL A 194 0.55 8.18 6.96
C VAL A 194 2.05 7.99 6.70
N PRO A 195 2.66 6.86 7.15
CA PRO A 195 4.04 6.53 6.83
C PRO A 195 4.29 6.59 5.32
N VAL A 196 5.44 7.16 4.91
CA VAL A 196 5.75 7.44 3.49
C VAL A 196 5.57 6.21 2.60
N ASP A 197 6.02 5.04 3.07
CA ASP A 197 5.95 3.77 2.33
C ASP A 197 4.53 3.20 2.18
N SER A 198 3.55 3.76 2.91
CA SER A 198 2.15 3.31 2.92
C SER A 198 1.18 4.31 2.30
N ARG A 199 1.70 5.37 1.68
CA ARG A 199 0.90 6.44 1.09
C ARG A 199 0.25 6.02 -0.22
N ARG A 200 -1.05 6.28 -0.34
CA ARG A 200 -1.82 6.08 -1.57
C ARG A 200 -1.43 7.09 -2.65
N SER A 201 -0.98 8.28 -2.26
CA SER A 201 -0.50 9.30 -3.20
C SER A 201 0.68 8.82 -4.04
N ASN A 202 1.53 7.92 -3.54
CA ASN A 202 2.67 7.37 -4.28
C ASN A 202 2.26 6.70 -5.60
N ALA A 203 1.16 5.95 -5.61
CA ALA A 203 0.65 5.30 -6.82
C ALA A 203 0.11 6.33 -7.82
N LEU A 204 -0.51 7.42 -7.36
CA LEU A 204 -0.96 8.52 -8.22
C LEU A 204 0.20 9.31 -8.81
N TRP A 205 1.26 9.55 -8.02
CA TRP A 205 2.50 10.13 -8.52
C TRP A 205 3.12 9.24 -9.59
N MET A 206 3.02 7.91 -9.43
CA MET A 206 3.46 6.99 -10.47
C MET A 206 2.62 7.10 -11.74
N LEU A 207 1.29 7.23 -11.62
CA LEU A 207 0.44 7.46 -12.79
C LEU A 207 0.80 8.77 -13.51
N ALA A 208 0.98 9.86 -12.76
CA ALA A 208 1.38 11.15 -13.30
C ALA A 208 2.71 11.07 -14.07
N ALA A 209 3.68 10.30 -13.56
CA ALA A 209 4.94 10.01 -14.22
C ALA A 209 4.77 9.27 -15.57
N LEU A 210 3.82 8.33 -15.63
CA LEU A 210 3.52 7.58 -16.85
C LEU A 210 2.75 8.40 -17.89
N GLU A 211 1.98 9.40 -17.45
CA GLU A 211 1.25 10.29 -18.36
C GLU A 211 2.13 11.39 -18.98
N SER A 212 3.17 11.83 -18.26
CA SER A 212 4.08 12.88 -18.73
C SER A 212 4.85 12.47 -20.00
N THR A 213 4.83 13.34 -21.01
CA THR A 213 5.56 13.17 -22.28
C THR A 213 7.04 13.56 -22.19
N ASP A 214 7.37 14.47 -21.28
CA ASP A 214 8.64 15.21 -21.29
C ASP A 214 9.47 15.05 -20.00
N ALA A 215 8.94 14.41 -18.96
CA ALA A 215 9.67 14.30 -17.69
C ALA A 215 10.70 13.15 -17.70
N PRO A 216 11.97 13.40 -17.32
CA PRO A 216 12.81 12.36 -16.75
C PRO A 216 12.09 11.84 -15.51
N ASN A 217 11.84 10.53 -15.49
CA ASN A 217 11.17 9.76 -14.43
C ASN A 217 11.15 10.48 -13.05
N PRO A 218 10.05 11.14 -12.63
CA PRO A 218 10.00 12.04 -11.45
C PRO A 218 10.22 11.31 -10.11
N LEU A 219 10.35 9.98 -10.14
CA LEU A 219 10.64 9.13 -8.98
C LEU A 219 12.10 8.61 -8.99
N GLY A 220 12.97 9.24 -9.78
CA GLY A 220 14.39 8.88 -9.94
C GLY A 220 14.61 7.70 -10.88
N GLU A 221 15.86 7.52 -11.35
CA GLU A 221 16.28 6.37 -12.16
C GLU A 221 16.17 5.02 -11.39
N GLY A 222 15.83 5.05 -10.11
CA GLY A 222 15.60 3.89 -9.26
C GLY A 222 14.15 3.42 -9.13
N SER A 223 13.12 4.12 -9.62
CA SER A 223 11.73 3.71 -9.32
C SER A 223 11.27 2.43 -10.02
N PHE A 224 11.89 2.07 -11.15
CA PHE A 224 11.57 0.88 -11.93
C PHE A 224 12.81 0.04 -12.20
N ARG A 225 12.78 -1.23 -11.83
CA ARG A 225 13.73 -2.24 -12.33
C ARG A 225 13.17 -2.94 -13.57
N LEU A 226 12.71 -2.14 -14.53
CA LEU A 226 12.16 -2.59 -15.80
C LEU A 226 13.09 -2.25 -16.96
N SER A 227 13.01 -3.05 -18.03
CA SER A 227 13.70 -2.72 -19.28
C SER A 227 13.20 -1.39 -19.86
N GLN A 228 14.01 -0.71 -20.69
CA GLN A 228 13.57 0.52 -21.36
C GLN A 228 12.34 0.28 -22.24
N ARG A 229 12.23 -0.90 -22.85
CA ARG A 229 11.08 -1.30 -23.67
C ARG A 229 9.81 -1.37 -22.84
N ASP A 230 9.87 -2.03 -21.69
CA ASP A 230 8.68 -2.25 -20.85
C ASP A 230 8.24 -0.95 -20.18
N ARG A 231 9.18 -0.09 -19.76
CA ARG A 231 8.84 1.28 -19.35
C ARG A 231 8.15 2.08 -20.46
N GLY A 232 8.64 1.95 -21.69
CA GLY A 232 8.00 2.55 -22.87
C GLY A 232 6.61 2.00 -23.13
N PHE A 233 6.38 0.72 -22.87
CA PHE A 233 5.06 0.09 -22.95
C PHE A 233 4.11 0.68 -21.90
N GLU A 234 4.49 0.77 -20.62
CA GLU A 234 3.61 1.30 -19.56
C GLU A 234 3.24 2.77 -19.82
N ARG A 235 4.21 3.58 -20.24
CA ARG A 235 3.97 4.96 -20.66
C ARG A 235 3.02 5.04 -21.86
N GLY A 236 3.29 4.24 -22.88
CA GLY A 236 2.42 4.16 -24.06
C GLY A 236 1.01 3.71 -23.72
N LEU A 237 0.86 2.83 -22.73
CA LEU A 237 -0.42 2.36 -22.24
C LEU A 237 -1.20 3.47 -21.53
N ALA A 238 -0.57 4.19 -20.59
CA ALA A 238 -1.20 5.33 -19.90
C ALA A 238 -1.65 6.40 -20.90
N GLN A 239 -0.80 6.76 -21.85
CA GLN A 239 -1.13 7.72 -22.92
C GLN A 239 -2.28 7.23 -23.80
N ASN A 240 -2.33 5.93 -24.11
CA ASN A 240 -3.43 5.36 -24.89
C ASN A 240 -4.75 5.37 -24.10
N MET A 241 -4.72 5.02 -22.81
CA MET A 241 -5.90 5.08 -21.94
C MET A 241 -6.40 6.52 -21.76
N ALA A 242 -5.51 7.51 -21.74
CA ALA A 242 -5.88 8.93 -21.77
C ALA A 242 -6.57 9.31 -23.08
N ARG A 243 -6.05 8.86 -24.24
CA ARG A 243 -6.68 9.09 -25.55
C ARG A 243 -8.06 8.44 -25.69
N LEU A 244 -8.27 7.29 -25.05
CA LEU A 244 -9.56 6.59 -25.01
C LEU A 244 -10.51 7.12 -23.93
N GLU A 245 -10.14 8.20 -23.24
CA GLU A 245 -10.91 8.80 -22.14
C GLU A 245 -11.22 7.82 -21.00
N LEU A 246 -10.33 6.85 -20.75
CA LEU A 246 -10.44 5.85 -19.70
C LEU A 246 -9.59 6.19 -18.47
N ILE A 247 -8.58 7.04 -18.61
CA ILE A 247 -7.70 7.40 -17.51
C ILE A 247 -8.40 7.94 -16.24
N PRO A 248 -9.55 8.63 -16.32
CA PRO A 248 -10.32 9.04 -15.13
C PRO A 248 -10.72 7.87 -14.21
N VAL A 249 -11.00 6.68 -14.78
CA VAL A 249 -11.36 5.50 -13.97
C VAL A 249 -10.17 4.96 -13.17
N VAL A 250 -8.96 5.05 -13.74
CA VAL A 250 -7.70 4.64 -13.08
C VAL A 250 -7.39 5.61 -11.93
N ARG A 251 -7.52 6.92 -12.18
CA ARG A 251 -7.32 7.96 -11.17
C ARG A 251 -8.29 7.80 -9.99
N ALA A 252 -9.57 7.57 -10.27
CA ALA A 252 -10.57 7.32 -9.22
C ALA A 252 -10.23 6.07 -8.40
N ALA A 253 -9.82 4.97 -9.05
CA ALA A 253 -9.39 3.77 -8.37
C ALA A 253 -8.18 4.01 -7.46
N LEU A 254 -7.14 4.69 -7.97
CA LEU A 254 -5.93 5.01 -7.22
C LEU A 254 -6.14 6.03 -6.09
N ALA A 255 -7.14 6.90 -6.19
CA ALA A 255 -7.44 7.90 -5.17
C ALA A 255 -8.38 7.36 -4.06
N PHE A 256 -9.31 6.47 -4.40
CA PHE A 256 -10.42 6.08 -3.51
C PHE A 256 -10.51 4.58 -3.21
N GLY A 257 -9.75 3.74 -3.92
CA GLY A 257 -9.68 2.31 -3.62
C GLY A 257 -9.07 2.02 -2.25
N GLY A 258 -9.62 1.01 -1.56
CA GLY A 258 -9.22 0.65 -0.19
C GLY A 258 -9.92 1.45 0.92
N ASP A 259 -10.90 2.30 0.59
CA ASP A 259 -11.75 2.95 1.59
C ASP A 259 -12.94 2.06 2.00
N GLU A 260 -13.06 1.80 3.31
CA GLU A 260 -14.14 1.00 3.88
C GLU A 260 -15.51 1.70 3.78
N THR A 261 -15.56 3.04 3.71
CA THR A 261 -16.83 3.76 3.47
C THR A 261 -17.42 3.49 2.09
N LEU A 262 -16.56 3.07 1.14
CA LEU A 262 -16.91 2.73 -0.24
C LEU A 262 -16.96 1.22 -0.46
N ALA A 263 -17.24 0.43 0.58
CA ALA A 263 -17.21 -1.03 0.51
C ALA A 263 -18.37 -1.66 -0.30
N THR A 264 -19.54 -1.01 -0.40
CA THR A 264 -20.66 -1.51 -1.22
C THR A 264 -20.72 -0.85 -2.59
N PHE A 265 -21.36 -1.52 -3.55
CA PHE A 265 -21.54 -0.96 -4.89
C PHE A 265 -22.36 0.33 -4.85
N GLU A 266 -23.43 0.37 -4.05
CA GLU A 266 -24.31 1.54 -3.92
C GLU A 266 -23.56 2.74 -3.33
N ALA A 267 -22.67 2.52 -2.36
CA ALA A 267 -21.83 3.56 -1.80
C ALA A 267 -20.84 4.12 -2.83
N ARG A 268 -20.16 3.23 -3.58
CA ARG A 268 -19.27 3.62 -4.68
C ARG A 268 -20.02 4.39 -5.76
N GLU A 269 -21.18 3.91 -6.17
CA GLU A 269 -22.00 4.55 -7.20
C GLU A 269 -22.46 5.94 -6.75
N ALA A 270 -23.02 6.07 -5.55
CA ALA A 270 -23.48 7.35 -5.01
C ALA A 270 -22.34 8.36 -4.90
N PHE A 271 -21.15 7.91 -4.51
CA PHE A 271 -19.94 8.73 -4.46
C PHE A 271 -19.47 9.15 -5.87
N LEU A 272 -19.31 8.20 -6.78
CA LEU A 272 -18.81 8.46 -8.14
C LEU A 272 -19.74 9.38 -8.94
N ARG A 273 -21.06 9.33 -8.73
CA ARG A 273 -22.03 10.24 -9.39
C ARG A 273 -21.82 11.73 -9.04
N GLN A 274 -21.04 12.04 -8.00
CA GLN A 274 -20.67 13.42 -7.65
C GLN A 274 -19.68 14.02 -8.65
N PHE A 275 -18.97 13.18 -9.43
CA PHE A 275 -18.06 13.65 -10.47
C PHE A 275 -18.80 13.76 -11.80
N THR A 276 -18.64 14.90 -12.48
CA THR A 276 -19.34 15.20 -13.73
C THR A 276 -19.15 14.12 -14.79
N ILE A 277 -17.94 13.57 -14.93
CA ILE A 277 -17.59 12.56 -15.94
C ILE A 277 -18.29 11.21 -15.73
N PHE A 278 -18.38 10.73 -14.48
CA PHE A 278 -19.05 9.46 -14.18
C PHE A 278 -20.57 9.62 -14.18
N ARG A 279 -21.08 10.80 -13.81
CA ARG A 279 -22.50 11.12 -13.94
C ARG A 279 -22.97 11.13 -15.38
N SER A 280 -22.15 11.62 -16.31
CA SER A 280 -22.49 11.68 -17.74
C SER A 280 -22.23 10.38 -18.49
N GLN A 281 -21.37 9.49 -17.97
CA GLN A 281 -21.00 8.22 -18.60
C GLN A 281 -21.16 7.03 -17.64
N PRO A 282 -22.33 6.36 -17.62
CA PRO A 282 -22.59 5.22 -16.73
C PRO A 282 -21.59 4.06 -16.88
N ALA A 283 -21.14 3.78 -18.11
CA ALA A 283 -20.13 2.75 -18.36
C ALA A 283 -18.79 3.04 -17.64
N LEU A 284 -18.35 4.31 -17.60
CA LEU A 284 -17.15 4.69 -16.84
C LEU A 284 -17.36 4.58 -15.34
N LEU A 285 -18.56 4.91 -14.85
CA LEU A 285 -18.91 4.75 -13.44
C LEU A 285 -18.80 3.27 -13.03
N GLN A 286 -19.36 2.36 -13.81
CA GLN A 286 -19.31 0.93 -13.52
C GLN A 286 -17.86 0.42 -13.52
N LEU A 287 -17.05 0.81 -14.50
CA LEU A 287 -15.64 0.47 -14.56
C LEU A 287 -14.86 1.03 -13.35
N ALA A 288 -15.05 2.30 -13.01
CA ALA A 288 -14.41 2.92 -11.84
C ALA A 288 -14.82 2.21 -10.53
N SER A 289 -16.11 1.88 -10.37
CA SER A 289 -16.61 1.15 -9.20
C SER A 289 -15.96 -0.23 -9.07
N ALA A 290 -15.86 -0.98 -10.18
CA ALA A 290 -15.19 -2.28 -10.21
C ALA A 290 -13.68 -2.19 -9.93
N LEU A 291 -13.00 -1.16 -10.47
CA LEU A 291 -11.58 -0.91 -10.20
C LEU A 291 -11.32 -0.52 -8.74
N ILE A 292 -12.17 0.33 -8.14
CA ILE A 292 -12.10 0.69 -6.71
C ILE A 292 -12.25 -0.57 -5.85
N GLU A 293 -13.18 -1.46 -6.21
CA GLU A 293 -13.43 -2.69 -5.47
C GLU A 293 -12.27 -3.70 -5.54
N ILE A 294 -11.63 -3.83 -6.72
CA ILE A 294 -10.58 -4.82 -6.97
C ILE A 294 -9.16 -4.32 -6.66
N ARG A 295 -8.97 -3.00 -6.46
CA ARG A 295 -7.65 -2.43 -6.20
C ARG A 295 -6.91 -3.16 -5.06
N GLY A 296 -5.61 -3.38 -5.26
CA GLY A 296 -4.73 -4.05 -4.30
C GLY A 296 -4.88 -5.58 -4.27
N ARG A 297 -6.00 -6.14 -4.74
CA ARG A 297 -6.26 -7.58 -4.64
C ARG A 297 -5.26 -8.42 -5.44
N CYS A 298 -4.93 -8.01 -6.66
CA CYS A 298 -3.90 -8.68 -7.48
C CYS A 298 -2.56 -8.77 -6.74
N ILE A 299 -2.15 -7.66 -6.11
CA ILE A 299 -0.90 -7.57 -5.34
C ILE A 299 -0.97 -8.51 -4.13
N ASP A 300 -2.03 -8.43 -3.34
CA ASP A 300 -2.21 -9.26 -2.16
C ASP A 300 -2.24 -10.76 -2.50
N TYR A 301 -2.84 -11.14 -3.63
CA TYR A 301 -2.80 -12.52 -4.11
C TYR A 301 -1.36 -12.95 -4.47
N VAL A 302 -0.62 -12.11 -5.21
CA VAL A 302 0.78 -12.38 -5.55
C VAL A 302 1.64 -12.53 -4.30
N CYS A 303 1.38 -11.71 -3.28
CA CYS A 303 2.04 -11.74 -1.97
C CYS A 303 1.52 -12.84 -1.02
N GLY A 304 0.51 -13.64 -1.41
CA GLY A 304 -0.03 -14.74 -0.60
C GLY A 304 -1.02 -14.32 0.50
N GLY A 305 -1.42 -13.06 0.53
CA GLY A 305 -2.37 -12.49 1.47
C GLY A 305 -3.81 -12.92 1.22
N MET A 306 -4.19 -13.19 -0.02
CA MET A 306 -5.58 -13.58 -0.36
C MET A 306 -5.66 -14.70 -1.42
N PRO A 307 -6.76 -15.46 -1.45
CA PRO A 307 -6.99 -16.46 -2.49
C PRO A 307 -7.38 -15.81 -3.83
N PHE A 308 -7.20 -16.56 -4.92
CA PHE A 308 -7.59 -16.15 -6.27
C PHE A 308 -9.09 -15.89 -6.38
N ALA A 309 -9.89 -16.62 -5.60
CA ALA A 309 -11.33 -16.39 -5.45
C ALA A 309 -11.69 -14.96 -4.99
N SER A 310 -10.74 -14.17 -4.47
CA SER A 310 -10.96 -12.76 -4.11
C SER A 310 -11.17 -11.86 -5.33
N MET A 311 -10.85 -12.33 -6.54
CA MET A 311 -11.01 -11.59 -7.79
C MET A 311 -12.41 -11.69 -8.41
N SER A 312 -13.36 -12.42 -7.80
CA SER A 312 -14.69 -12.63 -8.38
C SER A 312 -15.41 -11.34 -8.80
N PRO A 313 -15.38 -10.23 -8.05
CA PRO A 313 -16.06 -9.00 -8.47
C PRO A 313 -15.56 -8.45 -9.81
N TRP A 314 -14.27 -8.64 -10.13
CA TRP A 314 -13.73 -8.25 -11.43
C TRP A 314 -14.28 -9.13 -12.56
N ILE A 315 -14.38 -10.44 -12.34
CA ILE A 315 -14.97 -11.36 -13.31
C ILE A 315 -16.45 -11.06 -13.52
N GLU A 316 -17.19 -10.74 -12.46
CA GLU A 316 -18.59 -10.34 -12.51
C GLU A 316 -18.77 -9.06 -13.36
N TYR A 317 -17.92 -8.05 -13.15
CA TYR A 317 -17.88 -6.85 -14.00
C TYR A 317 -17.64 -7.19 -15.48
N LEU A 318 -16.62 -7.99 -15.78
CA LEU A 318 -16.24 -8.34 -17.14
C LEU A 318 -17.32 -9.15 -17.89
N ARG A 319 -18.09 -9.98 -17.17
CA ARG A 319 -19.14 -10.82 -17.77
C ARG A 319 -20.47 -10.10 -17.94
N GLY A 320 -20.77 -9.11 -17.10
CA GLY A 320 -22.03 -8.35 -17.17
C GLY A 320 -21.80 -6.89 -17.57
N PRO A 321 -21.57 -5.98 -16.61
CA PRO A 321 -21.43 -4.53 -16.82
C PRO A 321 -20.52 -4.09 -17.98
N CYS A 322 -19.46 -4.83 -18.27
CA CYS A 322 -18.53 -4.50 -19.36
C CYS A 322 -19.18 -4.47 -20.76
N VAL A 323 -20.37 -5.03 -20.95
CA VAL A 323 -21.15 -4.90 -22.19
C VAL A 323 -21.52 -3.44 -22.48
N GLU A 324 -21.88 -2.66 -21.46
CA GLU A 324 -22.19 -1.24 -21.63
C GLU A 324 -20.97 -0.43 -22.11
N LEU A 325 -19.77 -0.79 -21.64
CA LEU A 325 -18.52 -0.19 -22.12
C LEU A 325 -18.30 -0.48 -23.61
N ALA A 326 -18.61 -1.70 -24.07
CA ALA A 326 -18.49 -2.08 -25.47
C ALA A 326 -19.45 -1.29 -26.36
N GLU A 327 -20.70 -1.12 -25.90
CA GLU A 327 -21.72 -0.33 -26.60
C GLU A 327 -21.34 1.15 -26.70
N VAL A 328 -20.93 1.77 -25.59
CA VAL A 328 -20.54 3.19 -25.54
C VAL A 328 -19.28 3.49 -26.36
N ARG A 329 -18.35 2.54 -26.43
CA ARG A 329 -17.10 2.69 -27.21
C ARG A 329 -17.20 2.14 -28.63
N GLU A 330 -18.39 1.71 -29.05
CA GLU A 330 -18.66 1.15 -30.38
C GLU A 330 -17.64 0.07 -30.79
N CYS A 331 -17.26 -0.79 -29.83
CA CYS A 331 -16.28 -1.84 -30.03
C CYS A 331 -16.84 -3.21 -29.66
N THR A 332 -16.09 -4.26 -29.96
CA THR A 332 -16.47 -5.61 -29.55
C THR A 332 -16.35 -5.77 -28.03
N LEU A 333 -17.15 -6.65 -27.42
CA LEU A 333 -17.03 -6.98 -25.99
C LEU A 333 -15.61 -7.41 -25.62
N ARG A 334 -14.93 -8.16 -26.50
CA ARG A 334 -13.54 -8.59 -26.29
C ARG A 334 -12.56 -7.41 -26.25
N GLU A 335 -12.77 -6.38 -27.07
CA GLU A 335 -11.99 -5.15 -27.04
C GLU A 335 -12.28 -4.35 -25.76
N ALA A 336 -13.55 -4.18 -25.39
CA ALA A 336 -13.93 -3.52 -24.14
C ALA A 336 -13.33 -4.20 -22.90
N MET A 337 -13.37 -5.53 -22.83
CA MET A 337 -12.70 -6.30 -21.76
C MET A 337 -11.18 -6.09 -21.77
N SER A 338 -10.57 -5.92 -22.94
CA SER A 338 -9.14 -5.61 -23.05
C SER A 338 -8.83 -4.22 -22.51
N TYR A 339 -9.66 -3.22 -22.84
CA TYR A 339 -9.52 -1.86 -22.30
C TYR A 339 -9.72 -1.81 -20.78
N ALA A 340 -10.72 -2.52 -20.25
CA ALA A 340 -10.92 -2.66 -18.81
C ALA A 340 -9.70 -3.31 -18.14
N HIS A 341 -9.14 -4.37 -18.74
CA HIS A 341 -7.92 -5.01 -18.24
C HIS A 341 -6.70 -4.09 -18.27
N TYR A 342 -6.54 -3.26 -19.30
CA TYR A 342 -5.46 -2.27 -19.34
C TYR A 342 -5.60 -1.21 -18.24
N CYS A 343 -6.83 -0.83 -17.88
CA CYS A 343 -7.06 0.05 -16.73
C CYS A 343 -6.68 -0.65 -15.42
N LEU A 344 -7.04 -1.92 -15.23
CA LEU A 344 -6.63 -2.72 -14.08
C LEU A 344 -5.09 -2.85 -14.01
N HIS A 345 -4.44 -3.10 -15.14
CA HIS A 345 -2.98 -3.19 -15.23
C HIS A 345 -2.32 -1.91 -14.75
N LEU A 346 -2.77 -0.74 -15.23
CA LEU A 346 -2.22 0.54 -14.79
C LEU A 346 -2.39 0.76 -13.28
N VAL A 347 -3.55 0.41 -12.71
CA VAL A 347 -3.78 0.47 -11.26
C VAL A 347 -2.75 -0.40 -10.53
N ASN A 348 -2.60 -1.67 -10.95
CA ASN A 348 -1.69 -2.61 -10.30
C ASN A 348 -0.22 -2.23 -10.46
N VAL A 349 0.20 -1.76 -11.64
CA VAL A 349 1.57 -1.28 -11.90
C VAL A 349 1.89 -0.08 -11.01
N CYS A 350 0.97 0.88 -10.90
CA CYS A 350 1.16 2.05 -10.04
C CYS A 350 1.25 1.66 -8.56
N ASP A 351 0.35 0.78 -8.09
CA ASP A 351 0.38 0.29 -6.71
C ASP A 351 1.65 -0.54 -6.43
N PHE A 352 2.05 -1.47 -7.31
CA PHE A 352 3.28 -2.25 -7.14
C PHE A 352 4.53 -1.36 -7.11
N ALA A 353 4.61 -0.40 -8.02
CA ALA A 353 5.77 0.48 -8.09
C ALA A 353 5.84 1.43 -6.89
N SER A 354 4.69 1.75 -6.27
CA SER A 354 4.64 2.51 -5.02
C SER A 354 5.25 1.78 -3.82
N MET A 355 5.36 0.44 -3.88
CA MET A 355 6.03 -0.37 -2.86
C MET A 355 7.58 -0.34 -2.97
N GLY A 356 8.12 0.32 -4.00
CA GLY A 356 9.55 0.57 -4.19
C GLY A 356 10.24 -0.32 -5.26
N PRO A 357 11.49 0.03 -5.62
CA PRO A 357 12.25 -0.61 -6.72
C PRO A 357 12.40 -2.12 -6.64
N GLU A 358 12.57 -2.63 -5.42
CA GLU A 358 12.79 -4.05 -5.16
C GLU A 358 11.50 -4.85 -5.35
N ALA A 359 10.35 -4.22 -5.08
CA ALA A 359 9.04 -4.80 -5.22
C ALA A 359 8.62 -4.89 -6.69
N PHE A 360 8.87 -3.84 -7.49
CA PHE A 360 8.47 -3.82 -8.90
C PHE A 360 9.65 -3.96 -9.87
N ASN A 361 9.90 -5.20 -10.28
CA ASN A 361 10.91 -5.60 -11.24
C ASN A 361 10.30 -6.39 -12.42
N GLN A 362 11.12 -6.76 -13.41
CA GLN A 362 10.63 -7.47 -14.59
C GLN A 362 9.89 -8.77 -14.24
N LYS A 363 10.43 -9.57 -13.31
CA LYS A 363 9.83 -10.86 -12.96
C LYS A 363 8.47 -10.69 -12.27
N THR A 364 8.34 -9.70 -11.38
CA THR A 364 7.06 -9.39 -10.72
C THR A 364 6.04 -8.81 -11.70
N ARG A 365 6.49 -8.00 -12.67
CA ARG A 365 5.65 -7.50 -13.77
C ARG A 365 5.13 -8.65 -14.64
N ASP A 366 5.97 -9.61 -14.97
CA ASP A 366 5.58 -10.78 -15.78
C ASP A 366 4.58 -11.66 -15.01
N THR A 367 4.80 -11.86 -13.70
CA THR A 367 3.83 -12.54 -12.81
C THR A 367 2.47 -11.82 -12.79
N LEU A 368 2.48 -10.49 -12.64
CA LEU A 368 1.27 -9.69 -12.62
C LEU A 368 0.52 -9.77 -13.97
N THR A 369 1.24 -9.59 -15.08
CA THR A 369 0.68 -9.71 -16.44
C THR A 369 0.05 -11.10 -16.64
N SER A 370 0.74 -12.17 -16.24
CA SER A 370 0.22 -13.54 -16.35
C SER A 370 -1.05 -13.75 -15.53
N LEU A 371 -1.15 -13.16 -14.34
CA LEU A 371 -2.34 -13.21 -13.50
C LEU A 371 -3.52 -12.49 -14.15
N GLU A 372 -3.29 -11.30 -14.67
CA GLU A 372 -4.32 -10.50 -15.33
C GLU A 372 -4.81 -11.18 -16.62
N GLU A 373 -3.91 -11.79 -17.41
CA GLU A 373 -4.27 -12.62 -18.55
C GLU A 373 -5.09 -13.84 -18.14
N GLU A 374 -4.74 -14.51 -17.03
CA GLU A 374 -5.51 -15.64 -16.49
C GLU A 374 -6.94 -15.22 -16.11
N LEU A 375 -7.11 -14.07 -15.46
CA LEU A 375 -8.43 -13.51 -15.14
C LEU A 375 -9.24 -13.18 -16.40
N LYS A 376 -8.61 -12.58 -17.41
CA LYS A 376 -9.25 -12.25 -18.68
C LYS A 376 -9.72 -13.49 -19.41
N GLU A 377 -8.85 -14.48 -19.54
CA GLU A 377 -9.17 -15.75 -20.22
C GLU A 377 -10.24 -16.53 -19.46
N PHE A 378 -10.23 -16.50 -18.12
CA PHE A 378 -11.31 -17.08 -17.31
C PHE A 378 -12.66 -16.37 -17.55
N ALA A 379 -12.66 -15.04 -17.65
CA ALA A 379 -13.87 -14.28 -17.97
C ALA A 379 -14.41 -14.65 -19.36
N LEU A 380 -13.54 -14.68 -20.38
CA LEU A 380 -13.87 -15.04 -21.77
C LEU A 380 -14.35 -16.48 -21.92
N ALA A 381 -13.75 -17.43 -21.20
CA ALA A 381 -14.17 -18.83 -21.23
C ALA A 381 -15.60 -19.02 -20.69
N GLY A 382 -15.97 -18.23 -19.67
CA GLY A 382 -17.31 -18.24 -19.09
C GLY A 382 -18.41 -17.69 -20.01
N GLN A 383 -18.04 -16.97 -21.07
CA GLN A 383 -19.00 -16.44 -22.06
C GLN A 383 -19.33 -17.42 -23.19
N ARG A 384 -18.71 -18.62 -23.23
CA ARG A 384 -19.00 -19.62 -24.26
C ARG A 384 -20.36 -20.28 -23.99
N GLU A 385 -21.19 -20.38 -25.04
CA GLU A 385 -22.52 -21.01 -24.98
C GLU A 385 -22.45 -22.41 -24.32
N GLY A 386 -23.25 -22.62 -23.27
CA GLY A 386 -23.41 -23.93 -22.62
C GLY A 386 -22.74 -24.11 -21.26
N LEU A 387 -22.00 -23.11 -20.76
CA LEU A 387 -21.58 -23.04 -19.35
C LEU A 387 -22.57 -22.15 -18.61
N SER A 388 -23.27 -22.67 -17.60
CA SER A 388 -24.14 -21.82 -16.78
C SER A 388 -23.30 -20.83 -15.98
N ASP A 389 -23.78 -19.60 -15.78
CA ASP A 389 -23.09 -18.56 -15.00
C ASP A 389 -22.69 -19.03 -13.57
N GLY A 390 -23.38 -20.05 -13.04
CA GLY A 390 -23.09 -20.66 -11.74
C GLY A 390 -21.96 -21.71 -11.71
N GLU A 391 -21.44 -22.15 -12.86
CA GLU A 391 -20.40 -23.18 -12.94
C GLU A 391 -18.97 -22.61 -13.00
N ALA A 392 -18.80 -21.38 -13.47
CA ALA A 392 -17.50 -20.72 -13.59
C ALA A 392 -17.14 -19.91 -12.33
N ASP A 393 -16.94 -20.64 -11.23
CA ASP A 393 -16.53 -20.15 -9.90
C ASP A 393 -14.98 -20.17 -9.77
N LEU A 394 -14.37 -19.00 -9.56
CA LEU A 394 -12.92 -18.85 -9.37
C LEU A 394 -12.38 -19.70 -8.21
N GLY A 395 -13.13 -19.85 -7.12
CA GLY A 395 -12.73 -20.67 -5.97
C GLY A 395 -12.76 -22.17 -6.29
N ARG A 396 -13.69 -22.63 -7.14
CA ARG A 396 -13.65 -24.01 -7.65
C ARG A 396 -12.47 -24.23 -8.58
N PHE A 397 -12.18 -23.26 -9.45
CA PHE A 397 -11.05 -23.30 -10.36
C PHE A 397 -9.71 -23.35 -9.60
N GLU A 398 -9.53 -22.49 -8.61
CA GLU A 398 -8.35 -22.48 -7.73
C GLU A 398 -8.23 -23.78 -6.91
N ARG A 399 -9.31 -24.31 -6.36
CA ARG A 399 -9.25 -25.63 -5.71
C ARG A 399 -8.84 -26.73 -6.66
N ALA A 400 -9.38 -26.75 -7.88
CA ALA A 400 -9.08 -27.78 -8.85
C ALA A 400 -7.60 -27.78 -9.26
N ARG A 401 -6.98 -26.59 -9.41
CA ARG A 401 -5.55 -26.48 -9.74
C ARG A 401 -4.66 -26.94 -8.57
N TRP A 402 -4.98 -26.56 -7.34
CA TRP A 402 -4.18 -26.90 -6.15
C TRP A 402 -4.34 -28.35 -5.70
N ARG A 403 -5.53 -28.95 -5.85
CA ARG A 403 -5.73 -30.39 -5.59
C ARG A 403 -4.81 -31.29 -6.40
N ARG A 404 -4.43 -30.87 -7.61
CA ARG A 404 -3.47 -31.61 -8.45
C ARG A 404 -2.03 -31.51 -7.92
N ALA A 405 -1.69 -30.40 -7.28
CA ALA A 405 -0.36 -30.15 -6.71
C ALA A 405 -0.20 -30.67 -5.27
N GLY A 406 -1.31 -30.76 -4.52
CA GLY A 406 -1.36 -31.23 -3.13
C GLY A 406 -1.46 -30.10 -2.10
N ASP A 407 -2.09 -30.40 -0.95
CA ASP A 407 -2.36 -29.44 0.12
C ASP A 407 -1.07 -28.87 0.75
N ALA A 408 -0.04 -29.71 0.90
CA ALA A 408 1.27 -29.27 1.38
C ALA A 408 1.92 -28.26 0.41
N SER A 409 1.82 -28.50 -0.90
CA SER A 409 2.30 -27.58 -1.95
C SER A 409 1.58 -26.24 -1.92
N TYR A 410 0.25 -26.26 -1.70
CA TYR A 410 -0.53 -25.03 -1.55
C TYR A 410 -0.07 -24.20 -0.34
N LEU A 411 0.06 -24.84 0.82
CA LEU A 411 0.53 -24.18 2.04
C LEU A 411 1.96 -23.67 1.89
N ALA A 412 2.85 -24.46 1.28
CA ALA A 412 4.24 -24.10 1.06
C ALA A 412 4.38 -22.90 0.09
N ASP A 413 3.60 -22.86 -1.00
CA ASP A 413 3.58 -21.72 -1.92
C ASP A 413 3.09 -20.46 -1.21
N ARG A 414 1.96 -20.56 -0.49
CA ARG A 414 1.42 -19.42 0.25
C ARG A 414 2.38 -18.92 1.32
N LEU A 415 3.01 -19.81 2.08
CA LEU A 415 4.04 -19.48 3.07
C LEU A 415 5.24 -18.79 2.41
N SER A 416 5.74 -19.33 1.30
CA SER A 416 6.85 -18.71 0.56
C SER A 416 6.50 -17.29 0.10
N ARG A 417 5.29 -17.08 -0.42
CA ARG A 417 4.82 -15.74 -0.81
C ARG A 417 4.76 -14.80 0.38
N LEU A 418 4.18 -15.21 1.51
CA LEU A 418 4.12 -14.38 2.72
C LEU A 418 5.51 -14.01 3.29
N ARG A 419 6.55 -14.79 2.96
CA ARG A 419 7.95 -14.50 3.28
C ARG A 419 8.65 -13.56 2.28
N GLY A 420 7.93 -13.03 1.29
CA GLY A 420 8.50 -12.15 0.29
C GLY A 420 9.06 -12.83 -0.96
N ALA A 421 8.91 -14.16 -1.11
CA ALA A 421 9.42 -14.88 -2.28
C ALA A 421 8.81 -14.42 -3.60
N TRP A 422 7.64 -13.78 -3.55
CA TRP A 422 6.96 -13.20 -4.71
C TRP A 422 7.85 -12.20 -5.47
N ARG A 423 8.80 -11.53 -4.82
CA ARG A 423 9.77 -10.62 -5.46
C ARG A 423 10.69 -11.32 -6.47
N ARG A 424 10.81 -12.65 -6.38
CA ARG A 424 11.56 -13.49 -7.32
C ARG A 424 10.76 -13.84 -8.58
N GLY A 425 9.48 -13.47 -8.64
CA GLY A 425 8.54 -13.82 -9.69
C GLY A 425 8.13 -15.29 -9.67
N THR A 426 7.25 -15.65 -10.60
CA THR A 426 6.66 -16.98 -10.74
C THR A 426 6.95 -17.55 -12.11
N THR A 427 7.13 -18.85 -12.20
CA THR A 427 7.16 -19.56 -13.49
C THR A 427 5.71 -19.88 -13.89
N PRO A 428 5.29 -19.56 -15.13
CA PRO A 428 3.97 -19.93 -15.63
C PRO A 428 3.80 -21.45 -15.60
N GLY A 429 2.68 -21.92 -15.03
CA GLY A 429 2.30 -23.33 -15.07
C GLY A 429 1.67 -23.70 -16.41
N PRO A 430 1.65 -25.00 -16.80
CA PRO A 430 0.81 -25.46 -17.90
C PRO A 430 -0.67 -25.18 -17.59
N MET A 431 -1.51 -25.12 -18.63
CA MET A 431 -2.94 -24.81 -18.49
C MET A 431 -3.62 -25.70 -17.42
N GLY A 432 -4.16 -25.07 -16.38
CA GLY A 432 -4.83 -25.76 -15.26
C GLY A 432 -3.89 -26.21 -14.12
N ALA A 433 -2.63 -25.77 -14.12
CA ALA A 433 -1.73 -25.82 -12.97
C ALA A 433 -1.49 -24.40 -12.43
N PRO A 434 -1.28 -24.24 -11.11
CA PRO A 434 -0.98 -22.92 -10.55
C PRO A 434 0.39 -22.40 -11.04
N PRO A 435 0.54 -21.08 -11.24
CA PRO A 435 1.87 -20.48 -11.41
C PRO A 435 2.66 -20.70 -10.12
N SER A 436 3.84 -21.30 -10.24
CA SER A 436 4.63 -21.69 -9.08
C SER A 436 5.89 -20.84 -8.96
N LEU A 437 6.29 -20.59 -7.72
CA LEU A 437 7.65 -20.14 -7.41
C LEU A 437 8.66 -21.22 -7.86
N GLU A 438 9.93 -20.83 -8.06
CA GLU A 438 10.98 -21.79 -8.42
C GLU A 438 11.09 -22.89 -7.35
N PRO A 439 11.26 -24.18 -7.72
CA PRO A 439 11.23 -25.29 -6.76
C PRO A 439 12.18 -25.12 -5.58
N GLU A 440 13.37 -24.57 -5.81
CA GLU A 440 14.38 -24.30 -4.79
C GLU A 440 13.88 -23.32 -3.72
N ILE A 441 13.09 -22.32 -4.12
CA ILE A 441 12.50 -21.33 -3.23
C ILE A 441 11.43 -21.99 -2.35
N THR A 442 10.61 -22.86 -2.93
CA THR A 442 9.53 -23.55 -2.22
C THR A 442 9.98 -24.75 -1.41
N ALA A 443 11.13 -25.36 -1.71
CA ALA A 443 11.61 -26.58 -1.06
C ALA A 443 11.77 -26.41 0.45
N HIS A 444 12.27 -25.26 0.90
CA HIS A 444 12.41 -24.97 2.33
C HIS A 444 11.05 -24.82 3.02
N SER A 445 10.09 -24.11 2.41
CA SER A 445 8.73 -23.99 2.93
C SER A 445 7.98 -25.33 2.92
N MET A 446 8.22 -26.18 1.93
CA MET A 446 7.67 -27.54 1.87
C MET A 446 8.18 -28.39 3.04
N ALA A 447 9.50 -28.44 3.24
CA ALA A 447 10.11 -29.17 4.35
C ALA A 447 9.60 -28.68 5.72
N LEU A 448 9.31 -27.38 5.85
CA LEU A 448 8.70 -26.81 7.06
C LEU A 448 7.26 -27.26 7.25
N VAL A 449 6.43 -27.23 6.21
CA VAL A 449 5.04 -27.70 6.27
C VAL A 449 5.01 -29.19 6.64
N GLU A 450 5.85 -30.01 6.00
CA GLU A 450 5.95 -31.44 6.29
C GLU A 450 6.50 -31.72 7.70
N SER A 451 7.48 -30.96 8.18
CA SER A 451 8.07 -31.19 9.51
C SER A 451 7.20 -30.67 10.66
N LEU A 452 6.58 -29.50 10.54
CA LEU A 452 5.76 -28.89 11.59
C LEU A 452 4.35 -29.48 11.63
N VAL A 453 3.74 -29.72 10.47
CA VAL A 453 2.38 -30.26 10.39
C VAL A 453 2.40 -31.78 10.32
N GLY A 454 3.38 -32.39 9.64
CA GLY A 454 3.47 -33.86 9.49
C GLY A 454 3.82 -34.60 10.79
N GLN A 455 4.33 -33.93 11.82
CA GLN A 455 4.33 -34.46 13.20
C GLN A 455 2.92 -34.77 13.73
N SER A 456 1.87 -34.26 13.06
CA SER A 456 0.47 -34.26 13.52
C SER A 456 -0.49 -35.09 12.65
N CYS A 457 -0.01 -35.69 11.53
CA CYS A 457 -0.72 -36.49 10.50
C CYS A 457 -1.14 -35.72 9.22
N GLU A 458 -1.29 -36.43 8.08
CA GLU A 458 -1.71 -35.84 6.78
C GLU A 458 -3.07 -35.14 6.83
N ALA A 459 -3.96 -35.55 7.75
CA ALA A 459 -5.27 -34.94 7.89
C ALA A 459 -5.19 -33.49 8.39
N ASP A 460 -4.16 -33.14 9.16
CA ASP A 460 -3.95 -31.80 9.70
C ASP A 460 -3.45 -30.82 8.64
N ILE A 461 -2.60 -31.28 7.72
CA ILE A 461 -2.20 -30.51 6.52
C ILE A 461 -3.44 -30.16 5.70
N ALA A 462 -4.27 -31.17 5.42
CA ALA A 462 -5.50 -30.98 4.65
C ALA A 462 -6.52 -30.08 5.39
N ALA A 463 -6.60 -30.17 6.72
CA ALA A 463 -7.46 -29.31 7.52
C ALA A 463 -7.01 -27.84 7.47
N LEU A 464 -5.71 -27.58 7.68
CA LEU A 464 -5.16 -26.24 7.62
C LEU A 464 -5.30 -25.65 6.21
N ALA A 465 -5.00 -26.41 5.16
CA ALA A 465 -5.17 -25.97 3.77
C ALA A 465 -6.61 -25.52 3.48
N ARG A 466 -7.61 -26.29 3.93
CA ARG A 466 -9.03 -25.94 3.79
C ARG A 466 -9.42 -24.66 4.53
N LEU A 467 -8.89 -24.44 5.73
CA LEU A 467 -9.18 -23.23 6.52
C LEU A 467 -8.54 -21.99 5.89
N VAL A 468 -7.31 -22.13 5.41
CA VAL A 468 -6.53 -21.06 4.79
C VAL A 468 -7.09 -20.68 3.43
N GLU A 469 -7.68 -21.61 2.68
CA GLU A 469 -8.26 -21.40 1.33
C GLU A 469 -9.13 -20.13 1.21
N ASN A 470 -9.91 -19.82 2.24
CA ASN A 470 -10.85 -18.70 2.24
C ASN A 470 -10.37 -17.48 3.03
N ALA A 471 -9.20 -17.56 3.66
CA ALA A 471 -8.68 -16.50 4.51
C ALA A 471 -8.09 -15.35 3.67
N CYS A 472 -8.56 -14.12 3.91
CA CYS A 472 -7.98 -12.90 3.35
C CYS A 472 -7.27 -12.12 4.45
N LEU A 473 -5.95 -11.97 4.35
CA LEU A 473 -5.13 -11.26 5.32
C LEU A 473 -5.08 -9.76 4.99
N LYS A 474 -5.33 -8.91 5.98
CA LYS A 474 -5.08 -7.46 5.91
C LYS A 474 -3.83 -7.10 6.70
N ASN A 475 -3.02 -6.18 6.16
CA ASN A 475 -1.80 -5.66 6.80
C ASN A 475 -0.82 -6.77 7.22
N PHE A 476 -0.48 -7.67 6.30
CA PHE A 476 0.35 -8.85 6.53
C PHE A 476 1.81 -8.71 6.08
N HIS A 477 2.20 -7.61 5.42
CA HIS A 477 3.56 -7.47 4.87
C HIS A 477 4.67 -7.55 5.93
N TRP A 478 4.38 -7.20 7.18
CA TRP A 478 5.34 -7.32 8.30
C TRP A 478 5.71 -8.77 8.64
N LEU A 479 4.94 -9.76 8.17
CA LEU A 479 5.26 -11.18 8.36
C LEU A 479 6.59 -11.56 7.71
N GLU A 480 7.06 -10.80 6.73
CA GLU A 480 8.40 -10.98 6.12
C GLU A 480 9.55 -10.81 7.12
N TYR A 481 9.30 -10.18 8.27
CA TYR A 481 10.28 -10.04 9.36
C TYR A 481 10.26 -11.20 10.37
N LEU A 482 9.41 -12.20 10.18
CA LEU A 482 9.32 -13.38 11.03
C LEU A 482 9.99 -14.60 10.38
N GLU A 483 10.39 -15.54 11.23
CA GLU A 483 10.84 -16.85 10.75
C GLU A 483 9.67 -17.61 10.11
N PRO A 484 9.95 -18.47 9.11
CA PRO A 484 8.91 -19.17 8.34
C PRO A 484 7.98 -20.05 9.19
N ALA A 485 8.54 -20.70 10.21
CA ALA A 485 7.79 -21.52 11.15
C ALA A 485 6.74 -20.67 11.89
N HIS A 486 7.16 -19.50 12.38
CA HIS A 486 6.29 -18.55 13.09
C HIS A 486 5.18 -18.00 12.20
N ILE A 487 5.45 -17.76 10.92
CA ILE A 487 4.39 -17.35 9.96
C ILE A 487 3.34 -18.46 9.84
N LEU A 488 3.76 -19.72 9.68
CA LEU A 488 2.85 -20.85 9.55
C LEU A 488 2.02 -21.07 10.83
N GLU A 489 2.65 -20.97 12.00
CA GLU A 489 1.97 -21.07 13.30
C GLU A 489 0.98 -19.94 13.52
N LEU A 490 1.36 -18.69 13.19
CA LEU A 490 0.47 -17.56 13.28
C LEU A 490 -0.74 -17.75 12.35
N LEU A 491 -0.53 -18.18 11.10
CA LEU A 491 -1.62 -18.52 10.18
C LEU A 491 -2.55 -19.57 10.80
N ALA A 492 -2.00 -20.66 11.33
CA ALA A 492 -2.76 -21.73 11.97
C ALA A 492 -3.58 -21.20 13.16
N ILE A 493 -3.00 -20.33 14.00
CA ILE A 493 -3.71 -19.68 15.11
C ILE A 493 -4.86 -18.83 14.59
N THR A 494 -4.61 -17.96 13.60
CA THR A 494 -5.64 -17.04 13.10
C THR A 494 -6.82 -17.76 12.46
N VAL A 495 -6.58 -18.79 11.65
CA VAL A 495 -7.67 -19.52 10.98
C VAL A 495 -8.40 -20.48 11.92
N THR A 496 -7.71 -21.01 12.94
CA THR A 496 -8.36 -21.81 13.98
C THR A 496 -9.21 -20.93 14.89
N ALA A 497 -8.72 -19.74 15.25
CA ALA A 497 -9.51 -18.75 15.97
C ALA A 497 -10.77 -18.36 15.17
N ALA A 498 -10.63 -18.14 13.85
CA ALA A 498 -11.76 -17.88 12.98
C ALA A 498 -12.79 -19.02 12.95
N ARG A 499 -12.34 -20.27 12.94
CA ARG A 499 -13.20 -21.47 12.99
C ARG A 499 -13.97 -21.57 14.30
N ASP A 500 -13.31 -21.25 15.41
CA ASP A 500 -13.85 -21.49 16.75
C ASP A 500 -14.71 -20.32 17.27
N LEU A 501 -14.55 -19.11 16.70
CA LEU A 501 -15.31 -17.93 17.11
C LEU A 501 -16.68 -17.86 16.42
N PRO A 502 -17.77 -17.58 17.16
CA PRO A 502 -19.09 -17.45 16.58
C PRO A 502 -19.16 -16.24 15.64
N GLY A 503 -19.85 -16.40 14.52
CA GLY A 503 -20.09 -15.32 13.55
C GLY A 503 -19.16 -15.33 12.35
N ILE A 504 -18.13 -16.18 12.29
CA ILE A 504 -17.30 -16.37 11.09
C ILE A 504 -17.63 -17.72 10.45
N ASP A 505 -17.99 -17.71 9.17
CA ASP A 505 -18.15 -18.92 8.36
C ASP A 505 -16.88 -19.16 7.53
N VAL A 506 -15.97 -20.00 8.03
CA VAL A 506 -14.71 -20.34 7.36
C VAL A 506 -14.90 -21.12 6.04
N SER A 507 -16.11 -21.62 5.77
CA SER A 507 -16.42 -22.25 4.46
C SER A 507 -16.60 -21.22 3.34
N ARG A 508 -16.73 -19.94 3.70
CA ARG A 508 -16.80 -18.79 2.80
C ARG A 508 -15.60 -17.88 3.04
N ARG A 509 -15.35 -16.96 2.11
CA ARG A 509 -14.33 -15.91 2.25
C ARG A 509 -14.55 -15.13 3.56
N PHE A 510 -13.47 -14.96 4.33
CA PHE A 510 -13.46 -14.21 5.58
C PHE A 510 -12.18 -13.38 5.70
N GLN A 511 -12.26 -12.27 6.44
CA GLN A 511 -11.13 -11.35 6.61
C GLN A 511 -10.45 -11.57 7.96
N ILE A 512 -9.12 -11.66 7.94
CA ILE A 512 -8.25 -11.67 9.10
C ILE A 512 -7.43 -10.38 9.06
N ASP A 513 -7.60 -9.56 10.06
CA ASP A 513 -6.94 -8.29 10.17
C ASP A 513 -5.81 -8.32 11.17
N LEU A 514 -4.60 -8.13 10.64
CA LEU A 514 -3.37 -8.10 11.40
C LEU A 514 -2.93 -6.67 11.71
N SER A 515 -3.70 -5.62 11.39
CA SER A 515 -3.30 -4.21 11.60
C SER A 515 -2.84 -3.91 13.03
N PRO A 516 -3.52 -4.37 14.10
CA PRO A 516 -3.05 -4.11 15.46
C PRO A 516 -1.74 -4.84 15.76
N LEU A 517 -1.61 -6.09 15.34
CA LEU A 517 -0.36 -6.85 15.46
C LEU A 517 0.77 -6.23 14.64
N ALA A 518 0.49 -5.74 13.43
CA ALA A 518 1.44 -5.06 12.56
C ALA A 518 1.99 -3.82 13.27
N ARG A 519 1.10 -2.92 13.73
CA ARG A 519 1.49 -1.71 14.48
C ARG A 519 2.37 -2.02 15.69
N TRP A 520 2.04 -3.09 16.42
CA TRP A 520 2.84 -3.53 17.56
C TRP A 520 4.19 -4.14 17.13
N ALA A 521 4.21 -5.03 16.14
CA ALA A 521 5.39 -5.75 15.68
C ALA A 521 6.37 -4.88 14.86
N THR A 522 5.90 -3.79 14.26
CA THR A 522 6.71 -2.85 13.47
C THR A 522 6.86 -1.48 14.14
N ASP A 523 6.64 -1.41 15.45
CA ASP A 523 6.91 -0.21 16.24
C ASP A 523 8.35 0.28 16.03
N ALA A 524 8.55 1.59 15.86
CA ALA A 524 9.84 2.16 15.49
C ALA A 524 10.91 1.95 16.57
N ASP A 525 10.51 2.01 17.84
CA ASP A 525 11.42 1.91 18.98
C ASP A 525 11.59 0.46 19.44
N ARG A 526 10.50 -0.32 19.40
CA ARG A 526 10.42 -1.65 20.05
C ARG A 526 10.11 -2.79 19.10
N GLY A 527 9.97 -2.55 17.81
CA GLY A 527 9.53 -3.57 16.84
C GLY A 527 10.38 -4.84 16.86
N GLN A 528 11.71 -4.72 16.96
CA GLN A 528 12.60 -5.90 17.04
C GLN A 528 12.35 -6.72 18.31
N LEU A 529 12.20 -6.06 19.46
CA LEU A 529 11.88 -6.71 20.74
C LEU A 529 10.49 -7.38 20.67
N ASN A 530 9.50 -6.68 20.16
CA ASN A 530 8.13 -7.18 20.02
C ASN A 530 8.08 -8.42 19.13
N ARG A 531 8.82 -8.44 18.00
CA ARG A 531 8.96 -9.64 17.16
C ARG A 531 9.63 -10.79 17.89
N ARG A 532 10.69 -10.54 18.69
CA ARG A 532 11.31 -11.59 19.54
C ARG A 532 10.32 -12.19 20.54
N ILE A 533 9.50 -11.36 21.18
CA ILE A 533 8.47 -11.80 22.12
C ILE A 533 7.42 -12.64 21.39
N LEU A 534 6.98 -12.20 20.21
CA LEU A 534 6.03 -12.93 19.39
C LEU A 534 6.56 -14.31 19.00
N SER A 535 7.79 -14.39 18.49
CA SER A 535 8.47 -15.65 18.18
C SER A 535 8.50 -16.58 19.40
N ALA A 536 8.91 -16.07 20.55
CA ALA A 536 8.96 -16.85 21.79
C ALA A 536 7.57 -17.29 22.32
N LEU A 537 6.49 -16.65 21.87
CA LEU A 537 5.11 -17.06 22.17
C LEU A 537 4.61 -18.13 21.21
N LEU A 538 4.99 -18.02 19.93
CA LEU A 538 4.63 -18.97 18.88
C LEU A 538 5.33 -20.32 19.13
N ASP A 539 6.61 -20.30 19.52
CA ASP A 539 7.39 -21.50 19.89
C ASP A 539 6.80 -22.31 21.07
N ARG A 540 5.83 -21.75 21.82
CA ARG A 540 5.25 -22.41 23.00
C ARG A 540 4.25 -23.51 22.65
N ARG A 541 3.58 -23.40 21.50
CA ARG A 541 2.46 -24.29 21.14
C ARG A 541 2.87 -25.19 20.00
N ARG A 542 2.64 -26.49 20.15
CA ARG A 542 2.83 -27.40 19.02
C ARG A 542 1.75 -27.14 17.97
N MET A 543 2.09 -27.31 16.70
CA MET A 543 1.14 -27.14 15.59
C MET A 543 -0.14 -27.97 15.79
N SER A 544 -0.03 -29.21 16.26
CA SER A 544 -1.17 -30.07 16.60
C SER A 544 -2.08 -29.46 17.68
N GLU A 545 -1.53 -28.81 18.70
CA GLU A 545 -2.29 -28.16 19.76
C GLU A 545 -3.04 -26.93 19.24
N ILE A 546 -2.41 -26.19 18.33
CA ILE A 546 -3.02 -25.03 17.65
C ILE A 546 -4.23 -25.50 16.84
N LEU A 547 -4.06 -26.50 15.96
CA LEU A 547 -5.10 -26.96 15.04
C LEU A 547 -6.28 -27.64 15.73
N ASN A 548 -6.03 -28.39 16.80
CA ASN A 548 -7.10 -29.05 17.56
C ASN A 548 -7.94 -28.07 18.39
N GLY A 549 -7.46 -26.85 18.61
CA GLY A 549 -8.12 -25.82 19.39
C GLY A 549 -8.13 -26.13 20.89
N THR A 550 -8.13 -25.09 21.73
CA THR A 550 -8.42 -25.23 23.16
C THR A 550 -9.90 -24.94 23.36
N ARG A 551 -10.68 -25.96 23.79
CA ARG A 551 -12.14 -25.83 24.04
C ARG A 551 -12.49 -24.87 25.18
N GLU A 552 -11.50 -24.30 25.87
CA GLU A 552 -11.71 -23.36 26.96
C GLU A 552 -11.68 -21.90 26.47
N PRO A 553 -12.82 -21.20 26.43
CA PRO A 553 -12.87 -19.78 26.05
C PRO A 553 -12.10 -18.85 27.01
N SER A 554 -11.70 -19.34 28.19
CA SER A 554 -10.83 -18.64 29.15
C SER A 554 -9.35 -18.57 28.73
N ALA A 555 -8.86 -19.50 27.91
CA ALA A 555 -7.46 -19.57 27.46
C ALA A 555 -7.10 -18.52 26.38
N LEU A 556 -8.12 -17.89 25.78
CA LEU A 556 -7.99 -16.83 24.76
C LEU A 556 -7.82 -15.42 25.36
N ARG A 557 -7.58 -15.26 26.67
CA ARG A 557 -7.48 -13.91 27.27
C ARG A 557 -6.07 -13.30 27.24
N ARG A 558 -5.04 -14.02 26.79
CA ARG A 558 -3.63 -13.60 26.84
C ARG A 558 -2.85 -14.14 25.65
N GLY A 559 -1.83 -13.42 25.20
CA GLY A 559 -1.06 -13.75 24.01
C GLY A 559 -1.72 -13.24 22.74
N ILE A 560 -1.80 -14.07 21.71
CA ILE A 560 -2.44 -13.72 20.43
C ILE A 560 -3.94 -14.01 20.55
N VAL A 561 -4.76 -12.96 20.49
CA VAL A 561 -6.21 -13.03 20.70
C VAL A 561 -6.95 -12.53 19.47
N GLY A 562 -7.99 -13.24 19.07
CA GLY A 562 -8.90 -12.84 18.01
C GLY A 562 -10.17 -12.21 18.55
N GLN A 563 -10.56 -11.05 18.04
CA GLN A 563 -11.85 -10.40 18.30
C GLN A 563 -12.67 -10.38 17.01
N VAL A 564 -13.90 -10.89 17.06
CA VAL A 564 -14.84 -10.75 15.94
C VAL A 564 -15.47 -9.37 15.99
N VAL A 565 -15.36 -8.65 14.88
CA VAL A 565 -16.12 -7.42 14.66
C VAL A 565 -17.15 -7.71 13.58
N SER A 566 -18.41 -7.79 14.00
CA SER A 566 -19.56 -7.83 13.09
C SER A 566 -19.96 -6.39 12.78
N GLY A 567 -19.63 -5.92 11.58
CA GLY A 567 -20.21 -4.68 11.06
C GLY A 567 -21.66 -4.92 10.64
N GLU A 568 -22.53 -3.93 10.79
CA GLU A 568 -23.94 -4.01 10.36
C GLU A 568 -24.09 -4.25 8.84
N THR A 569 -23.04 -3.98 8.06
CA THR A 569 -23.02 -3.97 6.58
C THR A 569 -21.91 -4.82 5.97
N HIS A 570 -21.06 -5.48 6.76
CA HIS A 570 -19.83 -6.11 6.26
C HIS A 570 -19.68 -7.59 6.66
N GLN A 571 -18.91 -8.31 5.84
CA GLN A 571 -18.47 -9.66 6.21
C GLN A 571 -17.77 -9.61 7.58
N PRO A 572 -18.04 -10.59 8.45
CA PRO A 572 -17.42 -10.67 9.77
C PRO A 572 -15.89 -10.67 9.62
N ARG A 573 -15.23 -9.77 10.35
CA ARG A 573 -13.77 -9.61 10.35
C ARG A 573 -13.22 -10.11 11.67
N LEU A 574 -12.19 -10.94 11.59
CA LEU A 574 -11.39 -11.32 12.75
C LEU A 574 -10.26 -10.31 12.90
N ILE A 575 -10.23 -9.57 14.01
CA ILE A 575 -9.11 -8.67 14.32
C ILE A 575 -8.19 -9.37 15.31
N MET A 576 -6.91 -9.47 14.95
CA MET A 576 -5.90 -10.11 15.79
C MET A 576 -5.16 -9.07 16.63
N HIS A 577 -5.04 -9.35 17.92
CA HIS A 577 -4.39 -8.52 18.90
C HIS A 577 -3.32 -9.29 19.67
N PHE A 578 -2.32 -8.58 20.15
CA PHE A 578 -1.45 -9.07 21.21
C PHE A 578 -1.92 -8.50 22.55
N VAL A 579 -2.15 -9.38 23.53
CA VAL A 579 -2.54 -9.02 24.89
C VAL A 579 -1.50 -9.60 25.85
N ALA A 580 -0.60 -8.74 26.34
CA ALA A 580 0.37 -9.12 27.36
C ALA A 580 -0.33 -9.43 28.68
N ASP A 581 0.22 -10.39 29.44
CA ASP A 581 -0.16 -10.53 30.85
C ASP A 581 0.38 -9.34 31.67
N PRO A 582 -0.17 -9.06 32.87
CA PRO A 582 0.23 -7.89 33.65
C PRO A 582 1.72 -7.84 34.02
N GLU A 583 2.37 -9.00 34.19
CA GLU A 583 3.79 -9.06 34.53
C GLU A 583 4.66 -8.70 33.31
N LEU A 584 4.33 -9.25 32.14
CA LEU A 584 4.97 -8.92 30.88
C LEU A 584 4.71 -7.46 30.50
N GLN A 585 3.49 -6.97 30.67
CA GLN A 585 3.15 -5.58 30.41
C GLN A 585 3.96 -4.62 31.28
N ALA A 586 4.03 -4.87 32.59
CA ALA A 586 4.84 -4.07 33.51
C ALA A 586 6.33 -4.09 33.13
N LEU A 587 6.84 -5.26 32.73
CA LEU A 587 8.23 -5.39 32.27
C LEU A 587 8.50 -4.62 30.98
N LEU A 588 7.56 -4.64 30.02
CA LEU A 588 7.68 -3.88 28.77
C LEU A 588 7.57 -2.36 29.01
N GLU A 589 6.76 -1.93 29.96
CA GLU A 589 6.69 -0.52 30.38
C GLU A 589 8.00 -0.06 31.02
N LEU A 590 8.60 -0.88 31.89
CA LEU A 590 9.91 -0.62 32.51
C LEU A 590 11.04 -0.60 31.48
N LEU A 591 11.03 -1.55 30.53
CA LEU A 591 12.06 -1.66 29.49
C LEU A 591 12.12 -0.45 28.56
N GLY A 592 11.00 0.23 28.32
CA GLY A 592 11.04 1.42 27.48
C GLY A 592 10.76 2.73 28.20
N THR A 593 10.82 2.74 29.53
CA THR A 593 11.07 3.94 30.33
C THR A 593 12.53 4.03 30.79
N THR A 594 13.31 2.96 30.63
CA THR A 594 14.75 2.93 30.91
C THR A 594 15.53 3.40 29.69
N THR A 595 16.27 4.50 29.84
CA THR A 595 17.20 5.01 28.82
C THR A 595 18.56 4.34 28.94
N SER A 596 19.39 4.46 27.91
CA SER A 596 20.78 3.97 27.81
C SER A 596 21.76 4.54 28.85
N ASP A 597 21.29 5.31 29.82
CA ASP A 597 22.12 5.88 30.89
C ASP A 597 22.29 4.91 32.08
N ASP A 598 21.50 3.83 32.13
CA ASP A 598 21.61 2.76 33.15
C ASP A 598 21.62 1.37 32.50
N ASP A 599 22.69 1.09 31.75
CA ASP A 599 22.93 -0.19 31.05
C ASP A 599 22.80 -1.41 31.98
N GLY A 600 23.16 -1.25 33.27
CA GLY A 600 23.09 -2.32 34.26
C GLY A 600 21.66 -2.71 34.61
N PHE A 601 20.79 -1.72 34.82
CA PHE A 601 19.37 -1.98 35.08
C PHE A 601 18.66 -2.49 33.83
N HIS A 602 18.97 -1.94 32.65
CA HIS A 602 18.42 -2.41 31.39
C HIS A 602 18.75 -3.89 31.13
N ALA A 603 20.01 -4.29 31.33
CA ALA A 603 20.43 -5.70 31.19
C ALA A 603 19.72 -6.64 32.18
N VAL A 604 19.38 -6.18 33.39
CA VAL A 604 18.60 -6.97 34.36
C VAL A 604 17.16 -7.15 33.89
N LEU A 605 16.55 -6.11 33.31
CA LEU A 605 15.20 -6.19 32.75
C LEU A 605 15.14 -7.11 31.52
N GLU A 606 16.13 -7.02 30.62
CA GLU A 606 16.25 -7.93 29.49
C GLU A 606 16.43 -9.39 29.95
N ARG A 607 17.30 -9.62 30.93
CA ARG A 607 17.47 -10.96 31.52
C ARG A 607 16.18 -11.46 32.17
N ARG A 608 15.42 -10.59 32.83
CA ARG A 608 14.11 -10.96 33.40
C ARG A 608 13.12 -11.32 32.31
N LEU A 609 13.13 -10.61 31.18
CA LEU A 609 12.30 -10.92 30.02
C LEU A 609 12.69 -12.29 29.46
N GLU A 610 13.98 -12.55 29.29
CA GLU A 610 14.49 -13.85 28.84
C GLU A 610 14.09 -14.97 29.81
N ASP A 611 14.24 -14.77 31.12
CA ASP A 611 13.80 -15.75 32.13
C ASP A 611 12.29 -15.99 32.08
N MET A 612 11.48 -14.96 31.83
CA MET A 612 10.03 -15.11 31.67
C MET A 612 9.70 -15.88 30.40
N LEU A 613 10.32 -15.53 29.27
CA LEU A 613 10.13 -16.24 28.00
C LEU A 613 10.55 -17.72 28.12
N GLN A 614 11.66 -18.01 28.80
CA GLN A 614 12.16 -19.38 29.03
C GLN A 614 11.33 -20.18 30.03
N ARG A 615 10.86 -19.57 31.14
CA ARG A 615 9.96 -20.26 32.10
C ARG A 615 8.67 -20.74 31.46
N HIS A 616 8.23 -20.07 30.41
CA HIS A 616 7.04 -20.44 29.64
C HIS A 616 7.34 -21.37 28.45
N GLN A 617 8.60 -21.74 28.19
CA GLN A 617 9.01 -22.77 27.22
C GLN A 617 9.15 -24.17 27.86
N ALA A 618 9.24 -24.27 29.19
CA ALA A 618 9.21 -25.55 29.87
C ALA A 618 7.81 -26.17 29.69
N PRO A 619 7.69 -27.40 29.15
CA PRO A 619 6.39 -28.07 29.11
C PRO A 619 5.85 -28.11 30.53
N ALA A 620 4.58 -27.78 30.70
CA ALA A 620 3.89 -27.95 31.98
C ALA A 620 3.98 -29.43 32.35
N ALA A 621 5.02 -29.80 33.09
CA ALA A 621 5.06 -31.07 33.78
C ALA A 621 3.83 -31.08 34.67
N GLU A 622 3.00 -32.10 34.44
CA GLU A 622 1.82 -32.47 35.21
C GLU A 622 1.96 -32.04 36.68
N THR A 623 1.41 -30.87 37.00
CA THR A 623 1.04 -30.53 38.36
C THR A 623 -0.43 -30.92 38.50
N LEU A 624 -0.66 -32.23 38.38
CA LEU A 624 -1.76 -32.89 39.06
C LEU A 624 -1.45 -32.80 40.54
N ASP A 625 -1.77 -31.65 41.12
CA ASP A 625 -1.74 -31.48 42.56
C ASP A 625 -2.86 -32.34 43.13
N HIS A 626 -2.45 -33.34 43.92
CA HIS A 626 -3.32 -34.12 44.78
C HIS A 626 -3.90 -33.20 45.86
N ALA A 627 -4.95 -32.47 45.50
CA ALA A 627 -5.71 -31.65 46.43
C ALA A 627 -7.21 -31.77 46.11
N ASP A 628 -7.76 -32.98 46.25
CA ASP A 628 -9.20 -33.20 46.50
C ASP A 628 -9.47 -34.68 46.84
N LEU A 629 -9.19 -35.04 48.09
CA LEU A 629 -9.81 -36.18 48.77
C LEU A 629 -10.08 -35.78 50.21
N ASP A 630 -11.00 -34.84 50.41
CA ASP A 630 -11.74 -34.65 51.66
C ASP A 630 -13.00 -33.81 51.40
N ALA A 631 -14.02 -34.41 50.77
CA ALA A 631 -15.42 -33.98 50.85
C ALA A 631 -16.37 -35.04 50.22
N ALA A 632 -16.40 -36.24 50.77
CA ALA A 632 -17.42 -37.24 50.44
C ALA A 632 -17.95 -37.95 51.69
N GLU A 633 -18.36 -37.18 52.70
CA GLU A 633 -19.29 -37.64 53.71
C GLU A 633 -20.32 -36.53 53.96
N LEU A 634 -21.36 -36.48 53.12
CA LEU A 634 -22.71 -35.93 53.41
C LEU A 634 -23.58 -36.09 52.15
N SER A 635 -24.12 -37.29 51.91
CA SER A 635 -25.42 -37.50 51.25
C SER A 635 -25.73 -39.00 51.12
N THR A 636 -25.87 -39.68 52.26
CA THR A 636 -26.69 -40.88 52.35
C THR A 636 -28.08 -40.47 52.84
N GLY A 637 -29.08 -40.61 51.95
CA GLY A 637 -30.47 -40.78 52.36
C GLY A 637 -31.46 -39.74 51.86
N ALA A 638 -32.10 -40.01 50.72
CA ALA A 638 -33.56 -40.08 50.64
C ALA A 638 -33.99 -40.54 49.24
N ARG A 639 -34.53 -41.76 49.19
CA ARG A 639 -35.27 -42.33 48.06
C ARG A 639 -36.64 -41.65 47.92
N ALA A 640 -37.03 -41.46 46.66
CA ALA A 640 -38.34 -41.72 46.04
C ALA A 640 -39.62 -41.28 46.78
N SER A 641 -40.41 -40.44 46.12
CA SER A 641 -41.86 -40.63 46.06
C SER A 641 -42.36 -40.34 44.63
N VAL A 642 -42.88 -41.41 44.03
CA VAL A 642 -43.74 -41.40 42.84
C VAL A 642 -45.15 -41.13 43.36
N GLY A 643 -45.83 -40.13 42.81
CA GLY A 643 -47.23 -39.83 43.07
C GLY A 643 -47.99 -39.76 41.75
N ASP A 644 -48.78 -40.80 41.51
CA ASP A 644 -49.71 -40.97 40.40
C ASP A 644 -51.09 -40.41 40.80
N ALA A 645 -51.71 -39.63 39.92
CA ALA A 645 -53.14 -39.24 39.86
C ALA A 645 -53.29 -38.28 38.67
N GLY A 646 -54.09 -38.47 37.63
CA GLY A 646 -55.27 -39.30 37.43
C GLY A 646 -56.37 -38.42 36.82
N VAL A 647 -56.56 -38.47 35.50
CA VAL A 647 -57.82 -38.53 34.69
C VAL A 647 -57.42 -38.90 33.28
#